data_AF-A0A388NYU6-F1
#
_entry.id   AF-A0A388NYU6-F1
#
_cell.length_a   1.000
_cell.length_b   1.000
_cell.length_c   1.000
_cell.angle_alpha   90.00
_cell.angle_beta   90.00
_cell.angle_gamma   90.00
#
_symmetry.space_group_name_H-M   'P 1'
#
loop_
_entity.id
_entity.type
_entity.pdbx_description
1 polymer ?
#
loop_
_entity_poly.entity_id
_entity_poly.type
_entity_poly.pdbx_seq_one_letter_code
_entity_poly.pdbx_strand_id
1 'polypeptide(L)'
;MLKKPSLVVLFSILVATASFSNVSAAPATDIKWRETPLPPSSVISVNELANSNSSGKKTWAVKGDCSIDKAKTQVTTMASGTCIVTLKIAKKASFKAISGSRAFAISGAGGSTTATGGSTTATTTSTTVATTVASTSSAIYYTPAPFSVILKKSLPGKTLSALSAVGNRTKFVLADASSGALSSNFLTIDSSSAYSAPAASFTAQTYESYLKGMFSAVSDTTDSTQFRIDSVLHNIYSLDFDAANANKLVFKLNWGWTTGSPGFISFSYDKSTSLLQAKKRYTLNTSSYTHSLDGGFSAANYYVKLSGGVFSLVASAGDATKLYMFNSPIDYDMPLDFNPDSIGFVSNDRVSLSTITRKNSITELIGNDTKLRDVSSTYKPQVATTGLNSATKTAADAKLAEIKRLVEAQGGKLRYDTLAYQNFREGALGVTLQSDSIANGTLGQLTTPNVYFTNEKDSAGTYHPFMIIASFSISDKPNLLNDVRRPPGAGGGGGYASSNVTRDATLQIAITKIPLRDYGLVSAIAENTLPKSLWSDTGSSGAVTTYSYASTSTNGVAYDGVDIYPAMNNTLSQSQAAAEICSIGIHVGQGMGLHYHADGFSALSNGLSLYNADDYTGKTHPPLIGFAYDGIALFGKYIASNASMLGYGVALDDFGGHDHDGIGYHYHAHTSSATSNLGKPYTLHLLLKGAWRGKINAIPDFWKQFSEAKTYYGS
;
A
#
# COMPACT_ATOMS: atom_id res chain seq x y z
N MET A 1 7.67 8.32 78.68
CA MET A 1 8.36 9.45 78.02
C MET A 1 8.51 9.16 76.54
N LEU A 2 7.91 9.93 75.62
CA LEU A 2 8.18 9.81 74.18
C LEU A 2 7.96 11.15 73.42
N LYS A 3 8.97 11.48 72.59
CA LYS A 3 8.99 12.28 71.34
C LYS A 3 8.15 13.58 71.24
N LYS A 4 8.86 14.70 71.07
CA LYS A 4 8.35 15.97 70.48
C LYS A 4 8.20 15.85 68.95
N PRO A 5 7.36 16.68 68.30
CA PRO A 5 7.25 16.76 66.83
C PRO A 5 8.34 17.62 66.19
N SER A 6 8.54 17.46 64.87
CA SER A 6 9.45 18.26 64.05
C SER A 6 8.81 19.56 63.56
N LEU A 7 9.62 20.63 63.44
CA LEU A 7 9.20 21.92 62.90
C LEU A 7 9.43 21.98 61.38
N VAL A 8 8.44 22.42 60.60
CA VAL A 8 8.55 22.63 59.15
C VAL A 8 8.79 24.11 58.87
N VAL A 9 9.77 24.43 58.03
CA VAL A 9 10.08 25.79 57.57
C VAL A 9 9.45 26.00 56.19
N LEU A 10 8.63 27.03 56.04
CA LEU A 10 8.16 27.48 54.72
C LEU A 10 9.24 28.30 54.04
N PHE A 11 9.42 28.10 52.74
CA PHE A 11 10.19 28.99 51.86
C PHE A 11 9.25 29.57 50.80
N SER A 12 9.07 30.89 50.80
CA SER A 12 8.22 31.60 49.85
C SER A 12 8.95 31.83 48.53
N ILE A 13 8.41 31.32 47.41
CA ILE A 13 8.97 31.57 46.07
C ILE A 13 8.33 32.83 45.48
N LEU A 14 9.15 33.84 45.21
CA LEU A 14 8.76 35.10 44.58
C LEU A 14 8.67 34.92 43.05
N VAL A 15 7.47 34.92 42.50
CA VAL A 15 7.26 34.84 41.03
C VAL A 15 7.34 36.23 40.41
N ALA A 16 8.46 36.53 39.74
CA ALA A 16 8.61 37.73 38.95
C ALA A 16 7.87 37.61 37.60
N THR A 17 6.84 38.42 37.39
CA THR A 17 6.06 38.44 36.14
C THR A 17 6.80 39.17 35.02
N ALA A 18 7.61 38.45 34.26
CA ALA A 18 8.19 38.96 33.01
C ALA A 18 7.08 39.13 31.95
N SER A 19 6.85 40.37 31.51
CA SER A 19 5.87 40.72 30.48
C SER A 19 6.41 40.37 29.08
N PHE A 20 6.24 39.11 28.69
CA PHE A 20 6.59 38.65 27.34
C PHE A 20 5.69 39.28 26.27
N SER A 21 6.27 40.17 25.46
CA SER A 21 5.66 40.65 24.22
C SER A 21 5.42 39.48 23.27
N ASN A 22 4.15 39.09 23.09
CA ASN A 22 3.77 38.03 22.14
C ASN A 22 4.07 38.46 20.70
N VAL A 23 5.26 38.14 20.21
CA VAL A 23 5.63 38.28 18.79
C VAL A 23 4.86 37.23 17.98
N SER A 24 3.68 37.64 17.50
CA SER A 24 2.86 36.81 16.62
C SER A 24 3.68 36.24 15.46
N ALA A 25 3.54 34.92 15.24
CA ALA A 25 4.35 34.22 14.27
C ALA A 25 4.07 34.75 12.84
N ALA A 26 5.13 35.24 12.20
CA ALA A 26 5.17 35.64 10.80
C ALA A 26 4.41 34.65 9.89
N PRO A 27 3.25 35.02 9.28
CA PRO A 27 2.48 34.12 8.43
C PRO A 27 3.32 33.65 7.24
N ALA A 28 3.09 32.40 6.83
CA ALA A 28 3.84 31.79 5.75
C ALA A 28 3.61 32.52 4.42
N THR A 29 4.69 32.79 3.68
CA THR A 29 4.61 33.31 2.33
C THR A 29 4.32 32.15 1.37
N ASP A 30 3.13 32.15 0.78
CA ASP A 30 2.65 31.12 -0.14
C ASP A 30 2.90 31.55 -1.61
N ILE A 31 3.06 30.60 -2.53
CA ILE A 31 3.17 30.84 -3.98
C ILE A 31 2.30 29.81 -4.72
N LYS A 32 1.19 30.29 -5.29
CA LYS A 32 0.25 29.46 -6.06
C LYS A 32 0.56 29.58 -7.55
N TRP A 33 0.86 28.45 -8.20
CA TRP A 33 1.33 28.39 -9.59
C TRP A 33 0.26 27.88 -10.55
N ARG A 34 0.24 28.41 -11.79
CA ARG A 34 -0.75 28.27 -12.90
C ARG A 34 -1.45 26.92 -13.18
N GLU A 35 -0.93 25.79 -12.69
CA GLU A 35 -1.39 24.42 -12.95
C GLU A 35 -1.31 23.93 -14.41
N THR A 36 -1.90 24.65 -15.37
CA THR A 36 -1.94 24.29 -16.79
C THR A 36 -0.59 24.46 -17.52
N PRO A 37 -0.37 23.72 -18.62
CA PRO A 37 0.73 23.98 -19.56
C PRO A 37 0.74 25.41 -20.10
N LEU A 38 1.87 25.81 -20.68
CA LEU A 38 1.98 27.08 -21.41
C LEU A 38 1.66 26.84 -22.89
N PRO A 39 0.89 27.74 -23.55
CA PRO A 39 0.74 27.69 -25.00
C PRO A 39 2.10 27.91 -25.71
N PRO A 40 2.28 27.35 -26.92
CA PRO A 40 3.50 27.48 -27.71
C PRO A 40 3.61 28.85 -28.36
N SER A 41 4.83 29.31 -28.62
CA SER A 41 5.15 30.56 -29.35
C SER A 41 4.38 31.79 -28.84
N SER A 42 4.16 31.86 -27.52
CA SER A 42 3.19 32.76 -26.88
C SER A 42 3.84 33.63 -25.81
N VAL A 43 3.30 34.84 -25.61
CA VAL A 43 3.73 35.78 -24.56
C VAL A 43 2.71 35.76 -23.41
N ILE A 44 3.18 35.54 -22.19
CA ILE A 44 2.35 35.25 -21.01
C ILE A 44 2.76 36.18 -19.86
N SER A 45 1.81 36.82 -19.17
CA SER A 45 2.16 37.66 -18.02
C SER A 45 2.65 36.83 -16.85
N VAL A 46 3.69 37.30 -16.14
CA VAL A 46 4.18 36.61 -14.93
C VAL A 46 3.12 36.49 -13.83
N ASN A 47 2.11 37.37 -13.81
CA ASN A 47 0.99 37.29 -12.89
C ASN A 47 0.03 36.13 -13.19
N GLU A 48 0.01 35.62 -14.42
CA GLU A 48 -0.71 34.40 -14.81
C GLU A 48 0.07 33.13 -14.43
N LEU A 49 1.39 33.23 -14.22
CA LEU A 49 2.27 32.09 -13.94
C LEU A 49 2.25 31.73 -12.44
N ALA A 50 2.25 32.72 -11.55
CA ALA A 50 1.99 32.52 -10.13
C ALA A 50 1.52 33.78 -9.38
N ASN A 51 0.68 33.58 -8.37
CA ASN A 51 0.31 34.59 -7.38
C ASN A 51 0.87 34.24 -5.97
N SER A 52 0.77 35.18 -5.03
CA SER A 52 1.29 35.02 -3.67
C SER A 52 0.57 35.98 -2.71
N ASN A 53 0.38 35.53 -1.46
CA ASN A 53 -0.18 36.33 -0.36
C ASN A 53 0.73 37.47 0.11
N SER A 54 2.03 37.47 -0.24
CA SER A 54 2.97 38.53 0.12
C SER A 54 3.04 39.62 -0.95
N SER A 55 2.98 40.88 -0.49
CA SER A 55 3.25 42.08 -1.30
C SER A 55 4.75 42.47 -1.31
N GLY A 56 5.64 41.54 -0.94
CA GLY A 56 7.10 41.66 -1.04
C GLY A 56 7.58 41.85 -2.48
N LYS A 57 8.79 42.41 -2.66
CA LYS A 57 9.37 42.63 -3.99
C LYS A 57 9.58 41.29 -4.69
N LYS A 58 8.88 41.08 -5.80
CA LYS A 58 8.94 39.87 -6.64
C LYS A 58 10.05 40.02 -7.68
N THR A 59 10.85 38.98 -7.87
CA THR A 59 11.89 38.90 -8.90
C THR A 59 11.75 37.58 -9.66
N TRP A 60 11.61 37.67 -10.97
CA TRP A 60 11.44 36.51 -11.85
C TRP A 60 12.74 36.16 -12.62
N ALA A 61 12.85 34.89 -12.98
CA ALA A 61 13.85 34.34 -13.90
C ALA A 61 13.28 33.08 -14.58
N VAL A 62 13.79 32.72 -15.76
CA VAL A 62 13.40 31.50 -16.48
C VAL A 62 14.62 30.73 -16.99
N LYS A 63 14.44 29.44 -17.28
CA LYS A 63 15.41 28.54 -17.93
C LYS A 63 14.67 27.49 -18.77
N GLY A 64 15.27 27.05 -19.88
CA GLY A 64 14.68 26.07 -20.80
C GLY A 64 14.12 26.76 -22.03
N ASP A 65 13.03 26.23 -22.57
CA ASP A 65 12.47 26.61 -23.87
C ASP A 65 11.58 27.87 -23.80
N CYS A 66 12.05 28.88 -23.08
CA CYS A 66 11.39 30.17 -22.91
C CYS A 66 12.37 31.27 -22.51
N SER A 67 11.98 32.52 -22.76
CA SER A 67 12.71 33.73 -22.38
C SER A 67 11.84 34.66 -21.53
N ILE A 68 12.46 35.59 -20.81
CA ILE A 68 11.76 36.60 -20.01
C ILE A 68 12.19 38.00 -20.47
N ASP A 69 11.25 38.94 -20.51
CA ASP A 69 11.50 40.31 -20.95
C ASP A 69 12.43 41.09 -19.98
N LYS A 70 12.98 42.21 -20.47
CA LYS A 70 13.91 43.05 -19.68
C LYS A 70 13.27 43.67 -18.43
N ALA A 71 11.96 43.94 -18.43
CA ALA A 71 11.24 44.46 -17.26
C ALA A 71 10.72 43.35 -16.31
N LYS A 72 10.83 42.07 -16.70
CA LYS A 72 10.44 40.88 -15.92
C LYS A 72 8.95 40.82 -15.57
N THR A 73 8.13 41.16 -16.56
CA THR A 73 6.67 41.21 -16.54
C THR A 73 6.01 40.16 -17.44
N GLN A 74 6.74 39.61 -18.41
CA GLN A 74 6.24 38.68 -19.43
C GLN A 74 7.26 37.58 -19.75
N VAL A 75 6.77 36.36 -19.98
CA VAL A 75 7.55 35.20 -20.43
C VAL A 75 7.09 34.80 -21.83
N THR A 76 8.04 34.63 -22.75
CA THR A 76 7.81 34.18 -24.12
C THR A 76 8.22 32.72 -24.27
N THR A 77 7.29 31.85 -24.67
CA THR A 77 7.55 30.42 -24.94
C THR A 77 8.09 30.17 -26.35
N MET A 78 8.87 29.11 -26.51
CA MET A 78 9.21 28.53 -27.82
C MET A 78 8.04 27.70 -28.37
N ALA A 79 8.20 27.08 -29.55
CA ALA A 79 7.15 26.29 -30.19
C ALA A 79 6.79 24.97 -29.46
N SER A 80 7.70 24.45 -28.64
CA SER A 80 7.51 23.27 -27.77
C SER A 80 8.62 23.25 -26.71
N GLY A 81 8.59 22.26 -25.81
CA GLY A 81 9.64 22.04 -24.80
C GLY A 81 9.17 22.28 -23.35
N THR A 82 10.10 22.68 -22.47
CA THR A 82 9.84 22.93 -21.05
C THR A 82 10.35 24.29 -20.61
N CYS A 83 9.47 25.12 -20.05
CA CYS A 83 9.81 26.39 -19.42
C CYS A 83 9.89 26.23 -17.89
N ILE A 84 11.08 26.41 -17.30
CA ILE A 84 11.27 26.44 -15.85
C ILE A 84 11.22 27.89 -15.38
N VAL A 85 10.17 28.26 -14.65
CA VAL A 85 9.96 29.61 -14.11
C VAL A 85 10.36 29.64 -12.63
N THR A 86 11.09 30.67 -12.21
CA THR A 86 11.53 30.88 -10.82
C THR A 86 11.06 32.23 -10.30
N LEU A 87 10.41 32.23 -9.14
CA LEU A 87 9.90 33.41 -8.44
C LEU A 87 10.61 33.56 -7.09
N LYS A 88 11.29 34.68 -6.88
CA LYS A 88 11.86 35.09 -5.58
C LYS A 88 11.05 36.24 -4.99
N ILE A 89 10.61 36.11 -3.74
CA ILE A 89 9.86 37.14 -3.00
C ILE A 89 10.70 37.62 -1.81
N ALA A 90 10.98 38.91 -1.76
CA ALA A 90 11.68 39.53 -0.63
C ALA A 90 10.80 39.62 0.63
N LYS A 91 11.42 39.56 1.82
CA LYS A 91 10.75 39.81 3.11
C LYS A 91 10.05 41.16 3.10
N LYS A 92 8.81 41.24 3.59
CA LYS A 92 8.07 42.50 3.77
C LYS A 92 7.06 42.38 4.90
N ALA A 93 7.04 43.36 5.80
CA ALA A 93 6.25 43.31 7.04
C ALA A 93 6.46 41.96 7.77
N SER A 94 5.38 41.26 8.08
CA SER A 94 5.36 39.96 8.75
C SER A 94 5.57 38.76 7.81
N PHE A 95 5.75 38.94 6.50
CA PHE A 95 5.98 37.84 5.55
C PHE A 95 7.48 37.55 5.35
N LYS A 96 7.87 36.27 5.48
CA LYS A 96 9.25 35.79 5.26
C LYS A 96 9.64 35.84 3.78
N ALA A 97 10.94 35.94 3.49
CA ALA A 97 11.45 35.79 2.13
C ALA A 97 11.36 34.32 1.68
N ILE A 98 11.10 34.08 0.40
CA ILE A 98 10.97 32.73 -0.19
C ILE A 98 11.43 32.73 -1.65
N SER A 99 11.86 31.56 -2.14
CA SER A 99 12.14 31.28 -3.55
C SER A 99 11.41 29.98 -3.93
N GLY A 100 10.68 29.99 -5.04
CA GLY A 100 10.05 28.81 -5.60
C GLY A 100 10.32 28.71 -7.10
N SER A 101 10.31 27.49 -7.64
CA SER A 101 10.49 27.23 -9.07
C SER A 101 9.49 26.16 -9.52
N ARG A 102 8.95 26.31 -10.73
CA ARG A 102 8.07 25.31 -11.36
C ARG A 102 8.46 25.12 -12.83
N ALA A 103 8.51 23.87 -13.27
CA ALA A 103 8.55 23.51 -14.68
C ALA A 103 7.14 23.47 -15.26
N PHE A 104 6.99 24.00 -16.48
CA PHE A 104 5.77 23.90 -17.28
C PHE A 104 6.13 23.31 -18.64
N ALA A 105 5.38 22.30 -19.08
CA ALA A 105 5.40 21.87 -20.47
C ALA A 105 4.83 22.96 -21.38
N ILE A 106 5.33 23.02 -22.61
CA ILE A 106 4.87 23.92 -23.66
C ILE A 106 4.12 23.08 -24.70
N SER A 107 2.80 23.25 -24.80
CA SER A 107 1.92 22.42 -25.61
C SER A 107 0.71 23.20 -26.10
N GLY A 108 0.31 23.02 -27.35
CA GLY A 108 -0.88 23.65 -27.92
C GLY A 108 -2.18 23.27 -27.21
N ALA A 109 -3.18 24.14 -27.27
CA ALA A 109 -4.56 23.74 -26.97
C ALA A 109 -5.00 22.66 -27.98
N GLY A 110 -5.76 21.67 -27.52
CA GLY A 110 -5.92 20.38 -28.21
C GLY A 110 -6.51 20.48 -29.62
N GLY A 111 -5.91 19.75 -30.56
CA GLY A 111 -6.40 19.53 -31.92
C GLY A 111 -5.89 18.17 -32.45
N SER A 112 -6.76 17.43 -33.14
CA SER A 112 -6.44 16.10 -33.67
C SER A 112 -5.43 16.18 -34.82
N THR A 113 -4.47 15.25 -34.89
CA THR A 113 -3.49 15.14 -35.97
C THR A 113 -3.62 13.83 -36.72
N THR A 114 -4.52 13.78 -37.71
CA THR A 114 -4.43 12.82 -38.81
C THR A 114 -3.16 13.12 -39.63
N ALA A 115 -2.43 12.10 -40.04
CA ALA A 115 -1.19 12.27 -40.79
C ALA A 115 -1.43 12.62 -42.28
N THR A 116 -0.45 13.28 -42.91
CA THR A 116 0.15 12.91 -44.22
C THR A 116 1.41 13.78 -44.45
N GLY A 117 2.41 13.27 -45.16
CA GLY A 117 3.69 13.96 -45.45
C GLY A 117 3.61 15.00 -46.58
N GLY A 118 4.71 15.53 -47.10
CA GLY A 118 6.13 15.30 -46.77
C GLY A 118 7.06 15.75 -47.91
N SER A 119 8.40 15.62 -47.72
CA SER A 119 9.45 15.85 -48.76
C SER A 119 9.59 17.30 -49.29
N THR A 120 10.72 17.80 -49.81
CA THR A 120 12.03 17.23 -50.24
C THR A 120 13.18 18.20 -49.88
N THR A 121 14.32 17.74 -49.34
CA THR A 121 15.67 17.65 -50.00
C THR A 121 16.42 19.01 -50.15
N ALA A 122 17.72 19.17 -49.85
CA ALA A 122 18.85 18.36 -50.31
C ALA A 122 20.11 18.30 -49.41
N THR A 123 21.00 17.37 -49.77
CA THR A 123 22.46 17.14 -49.48
C THR A 123 23.26 18.24 -48.73
N THR A 124 24.27 17.96 -47.90
CA THR A 124 25.28 16.85 -47.85
C THR A 124 25.91 16.82 -46.41
N THR A 125 26.71 15.87 -45.88
CA THR A 125 27.40 14.65 -46.39
C THR A 125 27.29 13.47 -45.38
N SER A 126 28.39 12.86 -44.89
CA SER A 126 28.39 11.62 -44.08
C SER A 126 29.48 11.53 -43.00
N THR A 127 29.07 11.16 -41.78
CA THR A 127 29.81 10.20 -40.93
C THR A 127 28.76 9.29 -40.26
N THR A 128 29.12 8.05 -39.91
CA THR A 128 28.17 6.99 -39.58
C THR A 128 27.56 7.05 -38.18
N VAL A 129 26.22 6.92 -38.16
CA VAL A 129 25.41 6.11 -37.23
C VAL A 129 25.99 5.86 -35.83
N ALA A 130 25.41 6.55 -34.85
CA ALA A 130 25.04 5.91 -33.59
C ALA A 130 23.50 5.91 -33.52
N THR A 131 22.88 4.73 -33.63
CA THR A 131 21.44 4.57 -33.45
C THR A 131 21.12 4.69 -31.97
N THR A 132 20.91 5.92 -31.48
CA THR A 132 20.36 6.13 -30.13
C THR A 132 18.91 5.68 -30.11
N VAL A 133 18.73 4.40 -29.82
CA VAL A 133 17.47 3.79 -29.40
C VAL A 133 16.83 4.72 -28.36
N ALA A 134 15.64 5.24 -28.67
CA ALA A 134 14.86 6.00 -27.69
C ALA A 134 14.61 5.08 -26.49
N SER A 135 14.97 5.52 -25.29
CA SER A 135 15.14 4.64 -24.12
C SER A 135 13.82 4.01 -23.66
N THR A 136 13.53 2.81 -24.14
CA THR A 136 12.34 2.00 -23.81
C THR A 136 12.35 1.46 -22.38
N SER A 137 13.49 1.47 -21.71
CA SER A 137 13.71 0.85 -20.39
C SER A 137 12.77 1.36 -19.27
N SER A 138 12.28 2.60 -19.32
CA SER A 138 11.30 3.12 -18.35
C SER A 138 9.85 2.67 -18.62
N ALA A 139 9.56 2.12 -19.81
CA ALA A 139 8.30 1.44 -20.12
C ALA A 139 8.34 -0.07 -19.82
N ILE A 140 9.54 -0.62 -19.59
CA ILE A 140 9.80 -1.99 -19.13
C ILE A 140 9.81 -2.04 -17.60
N TYR A 141 10.69 -1.28 -16.94
CA TYR A 141 10.83 -1.28 -15.48
C TYR A 141 9.99 -0.19 -14.83
N TYR A 142 8.88 -0.56 -14.19
CA TYR A 142 8.03 0.35 -13.42
C TYR A 142 7.22 -0.44 -12.39
N THR A 143 6.95 0.15 -11.22
CA THR A 143 6.06 -0.47 -10.22
C THR A 143 4.59 -0.17 -10.51
N PRO A 144 3.64 -0.94 -9.93
CA PRO A 144 2.22 -0.58 -9.94
C PRO A 144 1.93 0.80 -9.33
N ALA A 145 0.76 1.34 -9.64
CA ALA A 145 0.28 2.57 -8.99
C ALA A 145 -0.09 2.30 -7.52
N PRO A 146 0.41 3.10 -6.55
CA PRO A 146 0.03 2.96 -5.15
C PRO A 146 -1.45 3.29 -4.94
N PHE A 147 -2.04 2.81 -3.86
CA PHE A 147 -3.48 2.95 -3.58
C PHE A 147 -3.91 4.42 -3.43
N SER A 148 -3.00 5.30 -3.03
CA SER A 148 -3.19 6.77 -3.00
C SER A 148 -3.43 7.40 -4.38
N VAL A 149 -3.10 6.68 -5.47
CA VAL A 149 -3.48 6.99 -6.85
C VAL A 149 -4.73 6.22 -7.25
N ILE A 150 -4.84 4.93 -6.92
CA ILE A 150 -6.00 4.09 -7.27
C ILE A 150 -7.31 4.68 -6.75
N LEU A 151 -7.35 5.14 -5.49
CA LEU A 151 -8.49 5.82 -4.87
C LEU A 151 -9.09 6.93 -5.75
N LYS A 152 -8.24 7.67 -6.46
CA LYS A 152 -8.61 8.82 -7.30
C LYS A 152 -8.98 8.43 -8.74
N LYS A 153 -8.74 7.19 -9.16
CA LYS A 153 -9.10 6.71 -10.51
C LYS A 153 -10.62 6.65 -10.66
N SER A 154 -11.09 7.07 -11.83
CA SER A 154 -12.50 6.91 -12.19
C SER A 154 -12.83 5.45 -12.50
N LEU A 155 -13.99 5.01 -12.03
CA LEU A 155 -14.57 3.69 -12.20
C LEU A 155 -16.05 3.89 -12.62
N PRO A 156 -16.29 4.37 -13.86
CA PRO A 156 -17.61 4.77 -14.32
C PRO A 156 -18.50 3.57 -14.67
N GLY A 157 -19.80 3.81 -14.85
CA GLY A 157 -20.74 2.82 -15.38
C GLY A 157 -21.17 1.74 -14.39
N LYS A 158 -20.93 1.96 -13.08
CA LYS A 158 -21.46 1.08 -12.03
C LYS A 158 -22.96 1.31 -11.84
N THR A 159 -23.70 0.20 -11.71
CA THR A 159 -25.12 0.19 -11.36
C THR A 159 -25.31 -0.53 -10.02
N LEU A 160 -26.23 -0.04 -9.20
CA LEU A 160 -26.54 -0.65 -7.91
C LEU A 160 -27.78 -1.53 -8.02
N SER A 161 -27.62 -2.82 -7.69
CA SER A 161 -28.73 -3.78 -7.62
C SER A 161 -29.15 -3.99 -6.17
N ALA A 162 -30.45 -4.11 -5.91
CA ALA A 162 -30.97 -4.24 -4.55
C ALA A 162 -30.48 -5.53 -3.88
N LEU A 163 -30.10 -5.44 -2.59
CA LEU A 163 -29.62 -6.59 -1.82
C LEU A 163 -30.77 -7.57 -1.53
N SER A 164 -30.55 -8.85 -1.84
CA SER A 164 -31.55 -9.91 -1.65
C SER A 164 -31.77 -10.22 -0.16
N ALA A 165 -30.69 -10.47 0.58
CA ALA A 165 -30.66 -10.70 2.03
C ALA A 165 -29.32 -10.24 2.62
N VAL A 166 -29.30 -9.93 3.92
CA VAL A 166 -28.07 -9.63 4.67
C VAL A 166 -27.57 -10.94 5.30
N GLY A 167 -26.30 -11.27 5.08
CA GLY A 167 -25.64 -12.43 5.71
C GLY A 167 -24.23 -12.08 6.22
N ASN A 168 -23.58 -13.04 6.86
CA ASN A 168 -22.23 -12.83 7.40
C ASN A 168 -21.23 -12.59 6.26
N ARG A 169 -20.51 -11.46 6.37
CA ARG A 169 -19.56 -10.86 5.40
C ARG A 169 -20.15 -10.27 4.12
N THR A 170 -21.47 -10.31 3.90
CA THR A 170 -22.13 -9.62 2.78
C THR A 170 -21.65 -8.18 2.63
N LYS A 171 -21.15 -7.82 1.45
CA LYS A 171 -20.69 -6.46 1.10
C LYS A 171 -21.86 -5.64 0.56
N PHE A 172 -22.11 -4.47 1.14
CA PHE A 172 -23.26 -3.63 0.76
C PHE A 172 -22.95 -2.14 0.82
N VAL A 173 -23.81 -1.35 0.17
CA VAL A 173 -23.93 0.11 0.34
C VAL A 173 -25.35 0.44 0.83
N LEU A 174 -25.52 1.53 1.57
CA LEU A 174 -26.78 1.90 2.23
C LEU A 174 -27.20 3.32 1.80
N ALA A 175 -28.35 3.45 1.13
CA ALA A 175 -28.83 4.71 0.55
C ALA A 175 -30.18 5.18 1.13
N ASP A 176 -30.50 6.46 1.01
CA ASP A 176 -31.79 7.07 1.37
C ASP A 176 -32.93 6.87 0.36
N ALA A 177 -32.64 6.32 -0.83
CA ALA A 177 -33.62 6.12 -1.91
C ALA A 177 -33.59 4.70 -2.48
N SER A 178 -34.77 4.21 -2.88
CA SER A 178 -35.01 2.87 -3.42
C SER A 178 -34.47 2.65 -4.84
N SER A 179 -34.11 3.71 -5.55
CA SER A 179 -33.69 3.67 -6.96
C SER A 179 -32.24 3.23 -7.17
N GLY A 180 -31.39 3.23 -6.14
CA GLY A 180 -29.96 2.96 -6.27
C GLY A 180 -29.20 3.99 -7.13
N ALA A 181 -29.77 5.19 -7.32
CA ALA A 181 -29.16 6.23 -8.13
C ALA A 181 -27.86 6.74 -7.47
N LEU A 182 -26.80 6.92 -8.26
CA LEU A 182 -25.51 7.38 -7.72
C LEU A 182 -25.55 8.81 -7.16
N SER A 183 -26.64 9.56 -7.40
CA SER A 183 -26.94 10.88 -6.84
C SER A 183 -27.68 10.85 -5.49
N SER A 184 -28.07 9.68 -4.99
CA SER A 184 -28.67 9.50 -3.65
C SER A 184 -27.67 9.76 -2.53
N ASN A 185 -28.18 9.91 -1.30
CA ASN A 185 -27.35 10.02 -0.11
C ASN A 185 -27.01 8.62 0.41
N PHE A 186 -25.74 8.23 0.30
CA PHE A 186 -25.21 7.00 0.86
C PHE A 186 -24.57 7.27 2.23
N LEU A 187 -24.74 6.34 3.17
CA LEU A 187 -23.93 6.29 4.38
C LEU A 187 -22.46 6.13 3.97
N THR A 188 -21.57 6.97 4.50
CA THR A 188 -20.13 6.88 4.26
C THR A 188 -19.32 6.99 5.56
N ILE A 189 -18.05 6.63 5.52
CA ILE A 189 -17.05 6.94 6.56
C ILE A 189 -16.13 8.07 6.10
N ASP A 190 -15.86 9.04 6.97
CA ASP A 190 -14.89 10.11 6.72
C ASP A 190 -13.81 10.17 7.80
N SER A 191 -12.66 9.58 7.50
CA SER A 191 -11.44 9.62 8.33
C SER A 191 -10.85 11.03 8.49
N SER A 192 -11.12 11.97 7.57
CA SER A 192 -10.67 13.37 7.69
C SER A 192 -11.49 14.16 8.71
N SER A 193 -12.76 13.78 8.90
CA SER A 193 -13.67 14.31 9.92
C SER A 193 -13.84 13.32 11.08
N ALA A 194 -12.72 12.93 11.69
CA ALA A 194 -12.63 12.10 12.89
C ALA A 194 -13.42 10.78 12.85
N TYR A 195 -13.50 10.14 11.68
CA TYR A 195 -14.28 8.92 11.42
C TYR A 195 -15.80 9.11 11.67
N SER A 196 -16.31 10.30 11.38
CA SER A 196 -17.76 10.54 11.34
C SER A 196 -18.44 9.71 10.24
N ALA A 197 -19.77 9.57 10.34
CA ALA A 197 -20.59 8.86 9.36
C ALA A 197 -21.51 9.81 8.55
N PRO A 198 -20.98 10.61 7.61
CA PRO A 198 -21.77 11.55 6.83
C PRO A 198 -22.49 10.88 5.64
N ALA A 199 -23.46 11.60 5.09
CA ALA A 199 -24.01 11.33 3.77
C ALA A 199 -23.12 11.89 2.65
N ALA A 200 -22.92 11.10 1.59
CA ALA A 200 -22.32 11.55 0.34
C ALA A 200 -22.95 10.83 -0.87
N SER A 201 -22.75 11.36 -2.08
CA SER A 201 -23.19 10.73 -3.33
C SER A 201 -22.01 10.05 -4.06
N PHE A 202 -22.30 9.04 -4.85
CA PHE A 202 -21.31 8.32 -5.68
C PHE A 202 -21.16 8.93 -7.09
N THR A 203 -21.69 10.14 -7.34
CA THR A 203 -21.63 10.83 -8.65
C THR A 203 -20.21 11.05 -9.17
N ALA A 204 -19.22 11.17 -8.29
CA ALA A 204 -17.80 11.24 -8.64
C ALA A 204 -17.28 9.96 -9.33
N GLN A 205 -17.92 8.81 -9.10
CA GLN A 205 -17.58 7.51 -9.69
C GLN A 205 -16.08 7.20 -9.62
N THR A 206 -15.47 7.33 -8.44
CA THR A 206 -14.08 6.91 -8.14
C THR A 206 -14.05 5.77 -7.14
N TYR A 207 -12.94 5.02 -7.10
CA TYR A 207 -12.70 4.01 -6.07
C TYR A 207 -12.91 4.56 -4.65
N GLU A 208 -12.40 5.76 -4.35
CA GLU A 208 -12.60 6.43 -3.06
C GLU A 208 -14.09 6.68 -2.76
N SER A 209 -14.85 7.17 -3.74
CA SER A 209 -16.27 7.50 -3.54
C SER A 209 -17.10 6.26 -3.18
N TYR A 210 -16.84 5.12 -3.83
CA TYR A 210 -17.52 3.86 -3.51
C TYR A 210 -17.00 3.26 -2.20
N LEU A 211 -15.68 3.14 -2.02
CA LEU A 211 -15.08 2.48 -0.86
C LEU A 211 -15.43 3.16 0.47
N LYS A 212 -15.58 4.49 0.48
CA LYS A 212 -16.07 5.23 1.65
C LYS A 212 -17.51 4.86 2.04
N GLY A 213 -18.36 4.45 1.10
CA GLY A 213 -19.75 4.03 1.34
C GLY A 213 -19.98 2.52 1.36
N MET A 214 -18.90 1.72 1.34
CA MET A 214 -18.98 0.26 1.32
C MET A 214 -18.72 -0.35 2.69
N PHE A 215 -19.61 -1.27 3.08
CA PHE A 215 -19.62 -1.92 4.38
C PHE A 215 -19.69 -3.44 4.24
N SER A 216 -19.26 -4.15 5.30
CA SER A 216 -19.41 -5.59 5.46
C SER A 216 -20.29 -5.86 6.67
N ALA A 217 -21.37 -6.62 6.48
CA ALA A 217 -22.22 -7.08 7.58
C ALA A 217 -21.52 -8.20 8.36
N VAL A 218 -21.59 -8.18 9.68
CA VAL A 218 -21.10 -9.27 10.54
C VAL A 218 -22.23 -9.71 11.44
N SER A 219 -22.79 -10.89 11.17
CA SER A 219 -23.90 -11.44 11.95
C SER A 219 -23.51 -11.60 13.42
N ASP A 220 -24.43 -11.24 14.31
CA ASP A 220 -24.32 -11.53 15.74
C ASP A 220 -24.44 -13.05 15.95
N THR A 221 -23.50 -13.64 16.68
CA THR A 221 -23.46 -15.10 16.92
C THR A 221 -24.58 -15.59 17.82
N THR A 222 -25.30 -14.68 18.51
CA THR A 222 -26.45 -14.99 19.37
C THR A 222 -27.80 -14.72 18.69
N ASP A 223 -27.82 -13.95 17.60
CA ASP A 223 -29.04 -13.62 16.84
C ASP A 223 -28.68 -13.27 15.39
N SER A 224 -28.90 -14.22 14.47
CA SER A 224 -28.57 -14.05 13.04
C SER A 224 -29.43 -13.00 12.31
N THR A 225 -30.48 -12.46 12.95
CA THR A 225 -31.25 -11.32 12.41
C THR A 225 -30.57 -9.97 12.69
N GLN A 226 -29.56 -9.96 13.58
CA GLN A 226 -28.77 -8.79 13.94
C GLN A 226 -27.37 -8.87 13.33
N PHE A 227 -26.82 -7.71 12.96
CA PHE A 227 -25.49 -7.60 12.39
C PHE A 227 -24.81 -6.28 12.76
N ARG A 228 -23.50 -6.35 12.96
CA ARG A 228 -22.60 -5.20 13.04
C ARG A 228 -22.24 -4.72 11.63
N ILE A 229 -21.96 -3.43 11.49
CA ILE A 229 -21.57 -2.79 10.23
C ILE A 229 -20.09 -2.40 10.32
N ASP A 230 -19.22 -3.11 9.60
CA ASP A 230 -17.77 -2.82 9.47
C ASP A 230 -17.50 -2.03 8.19
N SER A 231 -16.55 -1.09 8.20
CA SER A 231 -16.11 -0.44 6.96
C SER A 231 -15.31 -1.40 6.06
N VAL A 232 -15.43 -1.29 4.74
CA VAL A 232 -14.51 -1.97 3.81
C VAL A 232 -13.19 -1.19 3.67
N LEU A 233 -13.22 0.15 3.62
CA LEU A 233 -12.02 0.98 3.47
C LEU A 233 -11.16 1.04 4.74
N HIS A 234 -11.78 1.03 5.92
CA HIS A 234 -11.12 1.12 7.22
C HIS A 234 -11.54 -0.07 8.09
N ASN A 235 -11.15 -1.29 7.70
CA ASN A 235 -11.74 -2.54 8.19
C ASN A 235 -11.44 -2.91 9.66
N ILE A 236 -10.73 -2.05 10.40
CA ILE A 236 -10.64 -2.12 11.87
C ILE A 236 -11.67 -1.23 12.59
N TYR A 237 -12.55 -0.55 11.85
CA TYR A 237 -13.62 0.35 12.35
C TYR A 237 -15.04 -0.20 12.09
N SER A 238 -15.95 0.06 13.02
CA SER A 238 -17.40 -0.23 12.90
C SER A 238 -18.27 0.95 13.26
N LEU A 239 -19.52 0.90 12.79
CA LEU A 239 -20.56 1.87 13.13
C LEU A 239 -20.97 1.76 14.60
N ASP A 240 -20.90 2.88 15.30
CA ASP A 240 -21.31 3.13 16.68
C ASP A 240 -22.07 4.47 16.73
N PHE A 241 -22.40 4.95 17.93
CA PHE A 241 -23.02 6.27 18.13
C PHE A 241 -22.21 7.19 19.06
N ASP A 242 -22.50 8.48 18.98
CA ASP A 242 -22.06 9.51 19.92
C ASP A 242 -23.26 10.04 20.70
N ALA A 243 -23.42 9.55 21.93
CA ALA A 243 -24.50 9.94 22.84
C ALA A 243 -24.45 11.43 23.23
N ALA A 244 -23.26 12.03 23.31
CA ALA A 244 -23.10 13.44 23.67
C ALA A 244 -23.52 14.36 22.52
N ASN A 245 -23.32 13.91 21.28
CA ASN A 245 -23.68 14.65 20.07
C ASN A 245 -25.04 14.23 19.49
N ALA A 246 -26.08 14.14 20.33
CA ALA A 246 -27.47 13.82 19.93
C ALA A 246 -27.61 12.50 19.15
N ASN A 247 -26.92 11.45 19.62
CA ASN A 247 -26.91 10.11 19.04
C ASN A 247 -26.48 10.05 17.56
N LYS A 248 -25.62 10.97 17.10
CA LYS A 248 -25.01 10.89 15.76
C LYS A 248 -24.29 9.58 15.58
N LEU A 249 -24.40 9.00 14.39
CA LEU A 249 -23.62 7.82 14.02
C LEU A 249 -22.18 8.22 13.67
N VAL A 250 -21.25 7.39 14.10
CA VAL A 250 -19.81 7.59 13.97
C VAL A 250 -19.13 6.22 13.87
N PHE A 251 -18.02 6.14 13.17
CA PHE A 251 -17.20 4.93 13.15
C PHE A 251 -16.18 4.95 14.29
N LYS A 252 -16.05 3.83 15.00
CA LYS A 252 -15.10 3.68 16.12
C LYS A 252 -14.13 2.53 15.87
N LEU A 253 -12.90 2.73 16.32
CA LEU A 253 -11.81 1.77 16.24
C LEU A 253 -12.07 0.58 17.17
N ASN A 254 -12.21 -0.63 16.61
CA ASN A 254 -12.58 -1.84 17.34
C ASN A 254 -11.56 -2.99 17.20
N TRP A 255 -10.73 -3.00 16.16
CA TRP A 255 -9.65 -4.01 15.95
C TRP A 255 -8.27 -3.37 15.76
N GLY A 256 -7.98 -2.34 16.55
CA GLY A 256 -6.67 -1.72 16.61
C GLY A 256 -6.37 -1.09 17.96
N TRP A 257 -5.12 -0.67 18.13
CA TRP A 257 -4.60 -0.05 19.34
C TRP A 257 -5.32 1.28 19.58
N THR A 258 -6.09 1.32 20.66
CA THR A 258 -6.94 2.46 21.01
C THR A 258 -7.05 2.61 22.52
N THR A 259 -7.63 3.72 22.98
CA THR A 259 -7.75 4.06 24.40
C THR A 259 -9.20 4.42 24.75
N GLY A 260 -9.53 4.39 26.05
CA GLY A 260 -10.91 4.49 26.51
C GLY A 260 -11.72 3.24 26.18
N SER A 261 -13.00 3.42 25.86
CA SER A 261 -13.97 2.34 25.63
C SER A 261 -14.81 2.59 24.36
N PRO A 262 -14.20 2.54 23.16
CA PRO A 262 -14.96 2.52 21.91
C PRO A 262 -15.88 1.29 21.85
N GLY A 263 -16.82 1.27 20.92
CA GLY A 263 -17.73 0.15 20.75
C GLY A 263 -18.27 0.02 19.34
N PHE A 264 -19.29 -0.83 19.19
CA PHE A 264 -20.07 -0.96 17.97
C PHE A 264 -21.53 -1.25 18.30
N ILE A 265 -22.42 -0.92 17.38
CA ILE A 265 -23.84 -1.26 17.46
C ILE A 265 -24.12 -2.49 16.58
N SER A 266 -24.94 -3.40 17.11
CA SER A 266 -25.59 -4.47 16.36
C SER A 266 -26.97 -3.99 15.93
N PHE A 267 -27.26 -4.06 14.63
CA PHE A 267 -28.48 -3.54 14.00
C PHE A 267 -29.33 -4.68 13.44
N SER A 268 -30.65 -4.49 13.38
CA SER A 268 -31.55 -5.30 12.56
C SER A 268 -32.15 -4.44 11.44
N TYR A 269 -32.32 -5.02 10.24
CA TYR A 269 -32.91 -4.34 9.09
C TYR A 269 -34.25 -4.98 8.71
N ASP A 270 -35.32 -4.20 8.75
CA ASP A 270 -36.64 -4.62 8.28
C ASP A 270 -36.85 -4.20 6.82
N LYS A 271 -36.85 -5.18 5.93
CA LYS A 271 -37.04 -5.00 4.48
C LYS A 271 -38.47 -4.58 4.10
N SER A 272 -39.46 -4.76 4.98
CA SER A 272 -40.86 -4.38 4.71
C SER A 272 -41.11 -2.89 4.96
N THR A 273 -40.57 -2.31 6.04
CA THR A 273 -40.61 -0.86 6.29
C THR A 273 -39.44 -0.10 5.66
N SER A 274 -38.37 -0.81 5.29
CA SER A 274 -37.05 -0.25 4.90
C SER A 274 -36.38 0.53 6.03
N LEU A 275 -36.52 0.06 7.28
CA LEU A 275 -35.94 0.71 8.46
C LEU A 275 -34.76 -0.09 9.04
N LEU A 276 -33.71 0.63 9.40
CA LEU A 276 -32.55 0.10 10.13
C LEU A 276 -32.68 0.49 11.61
N GLN A 277 -32.65 -0.48 12.51
CA GLN A 277 -32.85 -0.30 13.95
C GLN A 277 -31.63 -0.77 14.74
N ALA A 278 -31.12 0.06 15.66
CA ALA A 278 -30.09 -0.31 16.63
C ALA A 278 -30.67 -1.24 17.70
N LYS A 279 -30.01 -2.34 18.04
CA LYS A 279 -30.55 -3.38 18.95
C LYS A 279 -29.72 -3.57 20.20
N LYS A 280 -28.43 -3.84 20.02
CA LYS A 280 -27.44 -3.99 21.10
C LYS A 280 -26.27 -3.05 20.83
N ARG A 281 -25.54 -2.66 21.87
CA ARG A 281 -24.20 -2.07 21.74
C ARG A 281 -23.20 -2.94 22.51
N TYR A 282 -21.98 -3.04 21.99
CA TYR A 282 -20.88 -3.72 22.65
C TYR A 282 -19.71 -2.76 22.81
N THR A 283 -19.08 -2.74 23.99
CA THR A 283 -17.88 -1.95 24.31
C THR A 283 -16.63 -2.82 24.23
N LEU A 284 -15.55 -2.26 23.67
CA LEU A 284 -14.22 -2.84 23.67
C LEU A 284 -13.54 -2.58 25.02
N ASN A 285 -13.13 -3.64 25.71
CA ASN A 285 -12.15 -3.53 26.79
C ASN A 285 -10.75 -3.42 26.18
N THR A 286 -10.17 -2.22 26.20
CA THR A 286 -8.87 -1.91 25.56
C THR A 286 -7.64 -2.52 26.25
N SER A 287 -7.81 -3.23 27.38
CA SER A 287 -6.75 -3.99 28.04
C SER A 287 -6.71 -5.47 27.58
N SER A 288 -7.88 -6.11 27.47
CA SER A 288 -8.02 -7.52 27.08
C SER A 288 -8.33 -7.73 25.59
N TYR A 289 -8.73 -6.66 24.89
CA TYR A 289 -9.23 -6.68 23.51
C TYR A 289 -10.40 -7.65 23.31
N THR A 290 -11.34 -7.63 24.26
CA THR A 290 -12.61 -8.35 24.19
C THR A 290 -13.79 -7.38 24.19
N HIS A 291 -14.89 -7.78 23.55
CA HIS A 291 -16.12 -6.98 23.48
C HIS A 291 -17.16 -7.49 24.48
N SER A 292 -17.73 -6.59 25.27
CA SER A 292 -18.77 -6.87 26.28
C SER A 292 -20.06 -6.11 25.96
N LEU A 293 -21.22 -6.68 26.28
CA LEU A 293 -22.52 -6.03 26.09
C LEU A 293 -22.61 -4.75 26.95
N ASP A 294 -22.99 -3.64 26.32
CA ASP A 294 -23.22 -2.36 26.99
C ASP A 294 -24.63 -2.33 27.60
N GLY A 295 -24.72 -2.72 28.87
CA GLY A 295 -25.96 -2.66 29.64
C GLY A 295 -26.51 -1.23 29.89
N GLY A 296 -25.74 -0.19 29.56
CA GLY A 296 -26.15 1.21 29.65
C GLY A 296 -26.67 1.80 28.33
N PHE A 297 -26.82 0.99 27.26
CA PHE A 297 -27.14 1.48 25.92
C PHE A 297 -28.58 2.03 25.80
N SER A 298 -28.74 3.32 26.07
CA SER A 298 -30.02 4.03 26.09
C SER A 298 -30.71 4.19 24.74
N ALA A 299 -29.99 4.02 23.62
CA ALA A 299 -30.54 4.07 22.26
C ALA A 299 -30.95 2.67 21.72
N ALA A 300 -31.14 1.68 22.59
CA ALA A 300 -31.66 0.37 22.20
C ALA A 300 -33.07 0.50 21.57
N ASN A 301 -33.27 -0.18 20.44
CA ASN A 301 -34.46 -0.12 19.58
C ASN A 301 -34.71 1.23 18.88
N TYR A 302 -33.75 2.17 18.91
CA TYR A 302 -33.85 3.41 18.12
C TYR A 302 -33.57 3.13 16.64
N TYR A 303 -34.17 3.93 15.77
CA TYR A 303 -34.08 3.82 14.31
C TYR A 303 -33.09 4.83 13.75
N VAL A 304 -32.50 4.53 12.59
CA VAL A 304 -31.58 5.46 11.90
C VAL A 304 -32.37 6.55 11.16
N LYS A 305 -31.97 7.81 11.37
CA LYS A 305 -32.44 9.01 10.68
C LYS A 305 -31.27 9.67 9.95
N LEU A 306 -31.50 10.12 8.72
CA LEU A 306 -30.66 11.07 8.00
C LEU A 306 -31.31 12.46 8.08
N SER A 307 -30.56 13.47 8.52
CA SER A 307 -31.01 14.86 8.53
C SER A 307 -29.82 15.79 8.33
N GLY A 308 -29.92 16.76 7.41
CA GLY A 308 -28.86 17.74 7.15
C GLY A 308 -27.51 17.13 6.75
N GLY A 309 -27.51 15.97 6.07
CA GLY A 309 -26.30 15.24 5.69
C GLY A 309 -25.69 14.37 6.81
N VAL A 310 -26.32 14.30 7.98
CA VAL A 310 -25.83 13.57 9.16
C VAL A 310 -26.77 12.43 9.53
N PHE A 311 -26.22 11.24 9.77
CA PHE A 311 -26.97 10.11 10.31
C PHE A 311 -26.99 10.11 11.85
N SER A 312 -28.12 9.79 12.48
CA SER A 312 -28.28 9.65 13.93
C SER A 312 -29.35 8.62 14.33
N LEU A 313 -29.47 8.32 15.63
CA LEU A 313 -30.50 7.43 16.18
C LEU A 313 -31.67 8.20 16.81
N VAL A 314 -32.90 7.84 16.45
CA VAL A 314 -34.16 8.42 16.97
C VAL A 314 -35.11 7.34 17.51
N ALA A 315 -35.85 7.66 18.57
CA ALA A 315 -36.73 6.69 19.24
C ALA A 315 -37.96 6.29 18.41
N SER A 316 -38.50 7.21 17.61
CA SER A 316 -39.72 6.99 16.82
C SER A 316 -39.42 6.46 15.42
N ALA A 317 -40.12 5.41 15.00
CA ALA A 317 -40.10 4.93 13.62
C ALA A 317 -40.63 5.97 12.61
N GLY A 318 -41.52 6.86 13.05
CA GLY A 318 -42.05 7.97 12.22
C GLY A 318 -41.05 9.10 11.99
N ASP A 319 -40.00 9.19 12.81
CA ASP A 319 -38.90 10.14 12.64
C ASP A 319 -37.75 9.60 11.77
N ALA A 320 -37.76 8.29 11.49
CA ALA A 320 -36.67 7.58 10.84
C ALA A 320 -36.62 7.81 9.32
N THR A 321 -35.47 7.54 8.71
CA THR A 321 -35.32 7.55 7.25
C THR A 321 -35.46 6.13 6.72
N LYS A 322 -36.19 5.97 5.61
CA LYS A 322 -36.18 4.70 4.87
C LYS A 322 -34.83 4.53 4.20
N LEU A 323 -34.11 3.48 4.56
CA LEU A 323 -32.79 3.16 4.03
C LEU A 323 -32.85 1.87 3.23
N TYR A 324 -32.16 1.85 2.10
CA TYR A 324 -32.20 0.76 1.14
C TYR A 324 -30.80 0.20 0.95
N MET A 325 -30.67 -1.13 1.07
CA MET A 325 -29.41 -1.83 0.87
C MET A 325 -29.25 -2.29 -0.57
N PHE A 326 -28.09 -2.01 -1.14
CA PHE A 326 -27.69 -2.47 -2.47
C PHE A 326 -26.42 -3.32 -2.37
N ASN A 327 -26.26 -4.25 -3.30
CA ASN A 327 -25.02 -5.00 -3.47
C ASN A 327 -23.86 -4.03 -3.74
N SER A 328 -22.64 -4.43 -3.36
CA SER A 328 -21.47 -3.60 -3.60
C SER A 328 -21.27 -3.28 -5.11
N PRO A 329 -20.90 -2.04 -5.48
CA PRO A 329 -20.52 -1.71 -6.85
C PRO A 329 -19.16 -2.30 -7.27
N ILE A 330 -18.37 -2.86 -6.34
CA ILE A 330 -17.08 -3.49 -6.62
C ILE A 330 -17.05 -4.86 -5.93
N ASP A 331 -16.76 -5.91 -6.71
CA ASP A 331 -16.61 -7.25 -6.16
C ASP A 331 -15.33 -7.37 -5.33
N TYR A 332 -15.49 -7.75 -4.06
CA TYR A 332 -14.41 -8.07 -3.13
C TYR A 332 -14.63 -9.42 -2.42
N ASP A 333 -15.62 -10.20 -2.86
CA ASP A 333 -15.91 -11.51 -2.28
C ASP A 333 -14.77 -12.50 -2.60
N MET A 334 -14.81 -13.67 -1.95
CA MET A 334 -13.76 -14.68 -2.09
C MET A 334 -13.83 -15.33 -3.49
N PRO A 335 -12.77 -15.28 -4.31
CA PRO A 335 -12.73 -15.99 -5.59
C PRO A 335 -12.91 -17.49 -5.37
N LEU A 336 -13.59 -18.18 -6.31
CA LEU A 336 -13.79 -19.63 -6.22
C LEU A 336 -12.46 -20.37 -6.11
N ASP A 337 -11.44 -19.96 -6.86
CA ASP A 337 -10.10 -20.56 -6.81
C ASP A 337 -9.35 -20.38 -5.47
N PHE A 338 -9.76 -19.40 -4.65
CA PHE A 338 -9.22 -19.18 -3.30
C PHE A 338 -10.05 -19.89 -2.21
N ASN A 339 -11.11 -20.60 -2.61
CA ASN A 339 -11.85 -21.53 -1.77
C ASN A 339 -12.55 -22.62 -2.63
N PRO A 340 -11.80 -23.43 -3.41
CA PRO A 340 -12.39 -24.33 -4.39
C PRO A 340 -13.24 -25.41 -3.72
N ASP A 341 -12.85 -25.84 -2.52
CA ASP A 341 -13.57 -26.80 -1.70
C ASP A 341 -14.81 -26.21 -1.00
N SER A 342 -15.05 -24.91 -1.13
CA SER A 342 -16.22 -24.20 -0.59
C SER A 342 -16.31 -24.27 0.94
N ILE A 343 -15.15 -24.25 1.60
CA ILE A 343 -14.95 -24.29 3.05
C ILE A 343 -15.74 -23.13 3.70
N GLY A 344 -16.53 -23.47 4.71
CA GLY A 344 -17.33 -22.51 5.47
C GLY A 344 -16.50 -21.52 6.29
N PHE A 345 -17.11 -20.42 6.70
CA PHE A 345 -16.46 -19.45 7.58
C PHE A 345 -16.33 -20.03 9.01
N VAL A 346 -15.11 -20.16 9.51
CA VAL A 346 -14.85 -20.77 10.83
C VAL A 346 -15.34 -19.88 11.98
N SER A 347 -15.89 -20.51 13.02
CA SER A 347 -16.41 -19.86 14.23
C SER A 347 -15.36 -19.60 15.32
N ASN A 348 -14.11 -19.99 15.10
CA ASN A 348 -13.00 -19.80 16.03
C ASN A 348 -12.82 -18.32 16.44
N ASP A 349 -12.54 -18.11 17.73
CA ASP A 349 -12.23 -16.79 18.28
C ASP A 349 -10.98 -16.16 17.63
N ARG A 350 -10.91 -14.82 17.63
CA ARG A 350 -9.75 -14.08 17.14
C ARG A 350 -8.57 -14.20 18.09
N VAL A 351 -7.35 -14.09 17.56
CA VAL A 351 -6.16 -13.81 18.37
C VAL A 351 -6.29 -12.44 19.05
N SER A 352 -6.11 -12.38 20.38
CA SER A 352 -6.21 -11.12 21.11
C SER A 352 -4.99 -10.22 20.86
N LEU A 353 -5.26 -9.04 20.29
CA LEU A 353 -4.30 -7.97 20.02
C LEU A 353 -3.53 -7.50 21.26
N SER A 354 -4.03 -7.75 22.47
CA SER A 354 -3.35 -7.49 23.75
C SER A 354 -1.93 -8.10 23.83
N THR A 355 -1.71 -9.22 23.14
CA THR A 355 -0.47 -10.02 23.21
C THR A 355 0.60 -9.63 22.17
N ILE A 356 0.22 -8.88 21.12
CA ILE A 356 1.05 -8.69 19.91
C ILE A 356 1.25 -7.22 19.53
N THR A 357 0.27 -6.34 19.78
CA THR A 357 0.36 -4.89 19.45
C THR A 357 1.53 -4.14 20.10
N ARG A 358 2.15 -4.73 21.13
CA ARG A 358 3.32 -4.16 21.85
C ARG A 358 4.69 -4.57 21.30
N LYS A 359 4.77 -5.40 20.24
CA LYS A 359 6.03 -6.02 19.80
C LYS A 359 6.82 -5.27 18.72
N ASN A 360 6.16 -4.48 17.88
CA ASN A 360 6.78 -3.71 16.80
C ASN A 360 6.21 -2.29 16.77
N SER A 361 7.06 -1.31 16.45
CA SER A 361 6.71 0.11 16.46
C SER A 361 7.33 0.89 15.29
N ILE A 362 6.70 2.00 14.91
CA ILE A 362 7.24 2.93 13.91
C ILE A 362 8.61 3.48 14.35
N THR A 363 8.81 3.65 15.67
CA THR A 363 10.04 4.21 16.25
C THR A 363 11.28 3.35 16.10
N GLU A 364 11.17 2.04 15.96
CA GLU A 364 12.32 1.14 15.74
C GLU A 364 12.89 1.22 14.32
N LEU A 365 12.11 1.76 13.37
CA LEU A 365 12.51 1.91 11.96
C LEU A 365 12.65 3.38 11.49
N ILE A 366 11.94 4.33 12.11
CA ILE A 366 11.94 5.76 11.72
C ILE A 366 12.25 6.73 12.90
N GLY A 367 12.27 6.26 14.15
CA GLY A 367 12.50 7.10 15.33
C GLY A 367 13.95 7.52 15.61
N ASN A 368 14.17 8.09 16.80
CA ASN A 368 15.49 8.50 17.28
C ASN A 368 16.38 7.35 17.77
N ASP A 369 15.84 6.13 17.88
CA ASP A 369 16.57 4.94 18.32
C ASP A 369 16.24 3.73 17.43
N THR A 370 16.73 3.80 16.19
CA THR A 370 16.37 2.88 15.11
C THR A 370 17.47 1.90 14.76
N LYS A 371 17.06 0.74 14.22
CA LYS A 371 17.94 -0.25 13.57
C LYS A 371 18.72 0.35 12.38
N LEU A 372 18.33 1.54 11.90
CA LEU A 372 19.00 2.28 10.82
C LEU A 372 20.07 3.27 11.31
N ARG A 373 20.21 3.51 12.63
CA ARG A 373 21.34 4.29 13.18
C ARG A 373 22.70 3.62 12.93
N ASP A 374 22.70 2.29 12.87
CA ASP A 374 23.87 1.42 12.77
C ASP A 374 24.41 1.29 11.33
N VAL A 375 23.64 1.72 10.32
CA VAL A 375 24.11 1.82 8.92
C VAL A 375 25.40 2.64 8.85
N SER A 376 26.46 2.13 8.21
CA SER A 376 27.74 2.85 8.11
C SER A 376 27.59 4.23 7.47
N SER A 377 28.46 5.16 7.88
CA SER A 377 28.60 6.49 7.28
C SER A 377 28.73 6.45 5.75
N THR A 378 29.32 5.38 5.20
CA THR A 378 29.39 5.06 3.76
C THR A 378 28.03 5.04 3.05
N TYR A 379 26.97 4.67 3.76
CA TYR A 379 25.62 4.49 3.21
C TYR A 379 24.56 5.45 3.79
N LYS A 380 24.80 6.08 4.96
CA LYS A 380 23.88 7.04 5.59
C LYS A 380 23.28 8.10 4.64
N PRO A 381 23.98 8.66 3.64
CA PRO A 381 23.38 9.61 2.69
C PRO A 381 22.14 9.09 1.93
N GLN A 382 22.01 7.77 1.75
CA GLN A 382 20.87 7.13 1.06
C GLN A 382 19.61 7.00 1.94
N VAL A 383 19.75 7.16 3.26
CA VAL A 383 18.70 7.00 4.28
C VAL A 383 18.56 8.23 5.19
N ALA A 384 19.17 9.36 4.80
CA ALA A 384 19.13 10.62 5.56
C ALA A 384 17.74 11.29 5.61
N THR A 385 16.76 10.76 4.88
CA THR A 385 15.33 11.10 4.94
C THR A 385 14.53 9.91 4.42
N THR A 386 13.50 9.50 5.14
CA THR A 386 12.64 8.35 4.77
C THR A 386 11.67 8.70 3.65
N GLY A 387 11.35 7.73 2.79
CA GLY A 387 10.46 7.91 1.65
C GLY A 387 11.11 8.67 0.49
N LEU A 388 10.27 9.17 -0.43
CA LEU A 388 10.73 9.94 -1.60
C LEU A 388 11.43 11.24 -1.21
N ASN A 389 12.72 11.35 -1.51
CA ASN A 389 13.52 12.55 -1.28
C ASN A 389 14.63 12.70 -2.34
N SER A 390 14.74 13.88 -2.96
CA SER A 390 15.68 14.13 -4.07
C SER A 390 17.16 14.01 -3.68
N ALA A 391 17.52 14.27 -2.42
CA ALA A 391 18.90 14.15 -1.94
C ALA A 391 19.26 12.68 -1.67
N THR A 392 18.38 11.91 -1.03
CA THR A 392 18.61 10.47 -0.82
C THR A 392 18.58 9.70 -2.13
N LYS A 393 17.71 10.10 -3.08
CA LYS A 393 17.74 9.61 -4.47
C LYS A 393 19.10 9.87 -5.13
N THR A 394 19.58 11.11 -5.14
CA THR A 394 20.89 11.46 -5.72
C THR A 394 22.02 10.61 -5.12
N ALA A 395 22.00 10.38 -3.80
CA ALA A 395 22.99 9.52 -3.13
C ALA A 395 22.87 8.04 -3.52
N ALA A 396 21.64 7.51 -3.65
CA ALA A 396 21.39 6.12 -4.02
C ALA A 396 21.72 5.85 -5.49
N ASP A 397 21.33 6.75 -6.40
CA ASP A 397 21.68 6.70 -7.83
C ASP A 397 23.20 6.71 -8.02
N ALA A 398 23.92 7.58 -7.28
CA ALA A 398 25.38 7.64 -7.31
C ALA A 398 26.04 6.36 -6.76
N LYS A 399 25.53 5.81 -5.65
CA LYS A 399 26.05 4.55 -5.08
C LYS A 399 25.79 3.36 -6.01
N LEU A 400 24.64 3.32 -6.69
CA LEU A 400 24.32 2.26 -7.65
C LEU A 400 25.19 2.34 -8.93
N ALA A 401 25.47 3.54 -9.43
CA ALA A 401 26.42 3.74 -10.53
C ALA A 401 27.86 3.34 -10.14
N GLU A 402 28.27 3.63 -8.89
CA GLU A 402 29.54 3.18 -8.34
C GLU A 402 29.61 1.65 -8.23
N ILE A 403 28.55 1.01 -7.73
CA ILE A 403 28.37 -0.45 -7.66
C ILE A 403 28.56 -1.08 -9.03
N LYS A 404 27.83 -0.61 -10.06
CA LYS A 404 27.92 -1.11 -11.44
C LYS A 404 29.36 -1.09 -11.93
N ARG A 405 30.02 0.09 -11.83
CA ARG A 405 31.41 0.29 -12.26
C ARG A 405 32.40 -0.62 -11.52
N LEU A 406 32.22 -0.82 -10.22
CA LEU A 406 33.13 -1.60 -9.38
C LEU A 406 32.99 -3.12 -9.59
N VAL A 407 31.77 -3.63 -9.79
CA VAL A 407 31.52 -5.04 -10.12
C VAL A 407 32.03 -5.38 -11.51
N GLU A 408 31.78 -4.51 -12.50
CA GLU A 408 32.20 -4.72 -13.89
C GLU A 408 33.72 -4.60 -14.07
N ALA A 409 34.38 -3.74 -13.29
CA ALA A 409 35.85 -3.69 -13.23
C ALA A 409 36.50 -4.96 -12.63
N GLN A 410 35.71 -5.84 -11.99
CA GLN A 410 36.13 -7.17 -11.53
C GLN A 410 35.64 -8.31 -12.46
N GLY A 411 35.15 -8.00 -13.66
CA GLY A 411 34.59 -9.00 -14.59
C GLY A 411 33.26 -9.61 -14.14
N GLY A 412 32.64 -9.08 -13.09
CA GLY A 412 31.25 -9.39 -12.74
C GLY A 412 30.27 -8.56 -13.57
N LYS A 413 28.97 -8.78 -13.34
CA LYS A 413 27.89 -7.92 -13.83
C LYS A 413 26.79 -7.80 -12.77
N LEU A 414 25.98 -6.74 -12.88
CA LEU A 414 24.68 -6.72 -12.21
C LEU A 414 23.70 -7.63 -12.98
N ARG A 415 22.65 -8.12 -12.32
CA ARG A 415 21.65 -8.98 -12.98
C ARG A 415 20.73 -8.20 -13.91
N TYR A 416 20.30 -7.02 -13.49
CA TYR A 416 19.48 -6.11 -14.28
C TYR A 416 20.20 -4.77 -14.49
N ASP A 417 19.72 -3.99 -15.47
CA ASP A 417 20.11 -2.60 -15.60
C ASP A 417 19.77 -1.79 -14.35
N THR A 418 20.52 -0.72 -14.09
CA THR A 418 20.33 0.11 -12.89
C THR A 418 18.93 0.70 -12.79
N LEU A 419 18.24 0.96 -13.91
CA LEU A 419 16.88 1.47 -13.93
C LEU A 419 15.87 0.53 -13.26
N ALA A 420 16.09 -0.79 -13.27
CA ALA A 420 15.23 -1.74 -12.56
C ALA A 420 15.21 -1.46 -11.05
N TYR A 421 16.40 -1.33 -10.45
CA TYR A 421 16.56 -1.06 -9.03
C TYR A 421 16.19 0.38 -8.65
N GLN A 422 16.43 1.35 -9.54
CA GLN A 422 16.03 2.74 -9.33
C GLN A 422 14.51 2.90 -9.34
N ASN A 423 13.82 2.31 -10.32
CA ASN A 423 12.36 2.43 -10.42
C ASN A 423 11.64 1.61 -9.34
N PHE A 424 12.21 0.47 -8.90
CA PHE A 424 11.75 -0.23 -7.70
C PHE A 424 11.92 0.63 -6.44
N ARG A 425 13.10 1.25 -6.24
CA ARG A 425 13.36 2.14 -5.09
C ARG A 425 12.34 3.25 -5.00
N GLU A 426 12.16 4.04 -6.05
CA GLU A 426 11.22 5.18 -6.01
C GLU A 426 9.76 4.70 -5.90
N GLY A 427 9.41 3.57 -6.53
CA GLY A 427 8.10 2.94 -6.40
C GLY A 427 7.77 2.59 -4.95
N ALA A 428 8.61 1.79 -4.30
CA ALA A 428 8.41 1.35 -2.91
C ALA A 428 8.43 2.50 -1.90
N LEU A 429 9.33 3.48 -2.07
CA LEU A 429 9.42 4.68 -1.23
C LEU A 429 8.22 5.65 -1.39
N GLY A 430 7.40 5.47 -2.43
CA GLY A 430 6.17 6.23 -2.66
C GLY A 430 4.92 5.63 -2.00
N VAL A 431 5.00 4.41 -1.46
CA VAL A 431 3.85 3.69 -0.91
C VAL A 431 3.53 4.14 0.51
N THR A 432 2.28 4.55 0.75
CA THR A 432 1.80 5.06 2.05
C THR A 432 0.41 4.54 2.37
N LEU A 433 0.17 4.13 3.62
CA LEU A 433 -1.08 3.51 4.07
C LEU A 433 -2.29 4.46 3.93
N GLN A 434 -3.27 4.13 3.10
CA GLN A 434 -4.53 4.90 2.95
C GLN A 434 -5.74 4.19 3.57
N SER A 435 -5.52 3.08 4.29
CA SER A 435 -6.57 2.23 4.85
C SER A 435 -6.21 1.85 6.29
N ASP A 436 -7.15 2.01 7.22
CA ASP A 436 -7.00 1.44 8.56
C ASP A 436 -7.35 -0.04 8.52
N SER A 437 -6.37 -0.83 8.07
CA SER A 437 -6.40 -2.29 8.01
C SER A 437 -5.38 -2.94 8.94
N ILE A 438 -4.46 -2.14 9.52
CA ILE A 438 -3.34 -2.54 10.38
C ILE A 438 -3.61 -2.04 11.80
N ALA A 439 -3.71 -2.94 12.76
CA ALA A 439 -4.12 -2.69 14.14
C ALA A 439 -3.23 -1.69 14.90
N ASN A 440 -1.94 -1.57 14.57
CA ASN A 440 -1.02 -0.59 15.15
C ASN A 440 -0.34 0.30 14.08
N GLY A 441 -0.99 0.47 12.92
CA GLY A 441 -0.56 1.42 11.89
C GLY A 441 -1.24 2.79 12.03
N THR A 442 -0.84 3.72 11.18
CA THR A 442 -1.40 5.08 11.07
C THR A 442 -1.56 5.47 9.60
N LEU A 443 -2.70 6.06 9.22
CA LEU A 443 -2.90 6.63 7.88
C LEU A 443 -1.76 7.60 7.50
N GLY A 444 -1.33 7.54 6.23
CA GLY A 444 -0.24 8.33 5.67
C GLY A 444 1.17 7.84 6.02
N GLN A 445 1.34 6.83 6.88
CA GLN A 445 2.66 6.26 7.15
C GLN A 445 3.22 5.55 5.90
N LEU A 446 4.54 5.61 5.70
CA LEU A 446 5.24 4.84 4.68
C LEU A 446 5.16 3.34 5.01
N THR A 447 4.87 2.50 4.01
CA THR A 447 4.95 1.03 4.19
C THR A 447 6.40 0.55 4.10
N THR A 448 7.16 1.13 3.17
CA THR A 448 8.62 0.97 3.01
C THR A 448 9.31 2.32 3.21
N PRO A 449 9.75 2.68 4.43
CA PRO A 449 10.40 3.97 4.68
C PRO A 449 11.81 4.12 4.11
N ASN A 450 12.57 3.04 3.87
CA ASN A 450 13.94 3.14 3.36
C ASN A 450 14.30 2.03 2.37
N VAL A 451 14.95 2.41 1.27
CA VAL A 451 15.60 1.51 0.30
C VAL A 451 16.95 2.12 -0.07
N TYR A 452 18.03 1.35 0.08
CA TYR A 452 19.40 1.79 -0.15
C TYR A 452 20.29 0.66 -0.67
N PHE A 453 21.46 1.01 -1.22
CA PHE A 453 22.38 0.04 -1.81
C PHE A 453 23.69 -0.09 -1.01
N THR A 454 24.16 -1.32 -0.80
CA THR A 454 25.46 -1.63 -0.19
C THR A 454 26.40 -2.29 -1.22
N ASN A 455 27.71 -2.29 -0.96
CA ASN A 455 28.73 -2.83 -1.85
C ASN A 455 29.92 -3.45 -1.08
N GLU A 456 29.61 -4.36 -0.16
CA GLU A 456 30.62 -5.03 0.66
C GLU A 456 31.53 -5.96 -0.17
N LYS A 457 32.64 -6.37 0.45
CA LYS A 457 33.59 -7.31 -0.12
C LYS A 457 33.67 -8.62 0.66
N ASP A 458 33.98 -9.71 -0.03
CA ASP A 458 34.47 -10.93 0.60
C ASP A 458 35.95 -10.79 1.01
N SER A 459 36.51 -11.84 1.61
CA SER A 459 37.93 -11.91 2.00
C SER A 459 38.91 -12.00 0.82
N ALA A 460 38.43 -12.25 -0.40
CA ALA A 460 39.23 -12.19 -1.64
C ALA A 460 39.19 -10.79 -2.29
N GLY A 461 38.37 -9.87 -1.76
CA GLY A 461 38.18 -8.50 -2.27
C GLY A 461 37.11 -8.37 -3.36
N THR A 462 36.35 -9.42 -3.63
CA THR A 462 35.23 -9.51 -4.59
C THR A 462 34.05 -8.67 -4.12
N TYR A 463 33.46 -7.83 -4.98
CA TYR A 463 32.26 -7.05 -4.63
C TYR A 463 30.97 -7.88 -4.62
N HIS A 464 30.20 -7.77 -3.54
CA HIS A 464 28.91 -8.42 -3.32
C HIS A 464 27.83 -7.38 -2.95
N PRO A 465 27.32 -6.63 -3.93
CA PRO A 465 26.32 -5.59 -3.69
C PRO A 465 24.90 -6.14 -3.43
N PHE A 466 24.17 -5.46 -2.55
CA PHE A 466 22.77 -5.73 -2.24
C PHE A 466 21.95 -4.43 -2.27
N MET A 467 20.69 -4.53 -2.69
CA MET A 467 19.65 -3.57 -2.33
C MET A 467 19.05 -4.00 -1.00
N ILE A 468 19.07 -3.10 -0.03
CA ILE A 468 18.47 -3.27 1.28
C ILE A 468 17.13 -2.55 1.29
N ILE A 469 16.07 -3.28 1.64
CA ILE A 469 14.70 -2.80 1.76
C ILE A 469 14.32 -2.88 3.23
N ALA A 470 13.88 -1.77 3.81
CA ALA A 470 13.40 -1.71 5.19
C ALA A 470 11.92 -1.30 5.18
N SER A 471 11.04 -2.22 5.57
CA SER A 471 9.58 -2.08 5.54
C SER A 471 8.92 -2.47 6.86
N PHE A 472 7.63 -2.19 6.97
CA PHE A 472 6.76 -2.69 8.04
C PHE A 472 5.93 -3.93 7.64
N SER A 473 6.22 -4.56 6.49
CA SER A 473 5.44 -5.64 5.87
C SER A 473 3.92 -5.45 5.99
N ILE A 474 3.44 -4.36 5.40
CA ILE A 474 2.01 -4.00 5.34
C ILE A 474 1.66 -3.50 3.94
N SER A 475 0.46 -3.85 3.46
CA SER A 475 -0.07 -3.29 2.22
C SER A 475 -0.74 -1.95 2.51
N ASP A 476 -0.83 -1.07 1.52
CA ASP A 476 -1.32 0.31 1.67
C ASP A 476 -2.85 0.47 1.68
N LYS A 477 -3.57 -0.65 1.59
CA LYS A 477 -4.98 -0.79 1.20
C LYS A 477 -5.73 -1.79 2.08
N PRO A 478 -7.06 -1.94 1.97
CA PRO A 478 -7.81 -2.91 2.75
C PRO A 478 -7.30 -4.32 2.53
N ASN A 479 -6.96 -5.02 3.61
CA ASN A 479 -6.32 -6.34 3.54
C ASN A 479 -7.33 -7.51 3.47
N LEU A 480 -8.62 -7.25 3.70
CA LEU A 480 -9.73 -8.22 3.59
C LEU A 480 -9.56 -9.52 4.41
N LEU A 481 -8.70 -9.50 5.43
CA LEU A 481 -8.45 -10.62 6.36
C LEU A 481 -9.71 -11.07 7.11
N ASN A 482 -10.64 -10.14 7.29
CA ASN A 482 -11.96 -10.36 7.85
C ASN A 482 -12.82 -11.37 7.07
N ASP A 483 -12.55 -11.56 5.78
CA ASP A 483 -13.35 -12.38 4.85
C ASP A 483 -12.77 -13.80 4.63
N VAL A 484 -11.53 -14.04 5.08
CA VAL A 484 -10.84 -15.34 5.01
C VAL A 484 -11.69 -16.42 5.69
N ARG A 485 -11.96 -17.52 4.98
CA ARG A 485 -12.91 -18.54 5.46
C ARG A 485 -12.31 -19.38 6.58
N ARG A 486 -11.07 -19.85 6.40
CA ARG A 486 -10.31 -20.69 7.36
C ARG A 486 -8.91 -20.10 7.58
N PRO A 487 -8.76 -18.99 8.34
CA PRO A 487 -7.45 -18.34 8.53
C PRO A 487 -6.49 -19.20 9.34
N PRO A 488 -5.17 -18.94 9.31
CA PRO A 488 -4.20 -19.66 10.13
C PRO A 488 -4.54 -19.66 11.64
N GLY A 489 -4.24 -20.78 12.29
CA GLY A 489 -4.45 -20.96 13.73
C GLY A 489 -3.23 -20.52 14.55
N ALA A 490 -3.48 -19.96 15.73
CA ALA A 490 -2.48 -19.46 16.70
C ALA A 490 -1.54 -20.53 17.30
N GLY A 491 -1.79 -21.82 17.03
CA GLY A 491 -1.12 -22.95 17.68
C GLY A 491 -1.84 -23.38 18.96
N GLY A 492 -1.10 -23.98 19.91
CA GLY A 492 -1.61 -24.36 21.23
C GLY A 492 -1.87 -25.86 21.48
N GLY A 493 -1.36 -26.76 20.64
CA GLY A 493 -1.33 -28.21 20.89
C GLY A 493 -2.66 -28.97 20.68
N GLY A 494 -3.81 -28.38 21.01
CA GLY A 494 -5.13 -28.99 20.82
C GLY A 494 -5.63 -29.10 19.37
N GLY A 495 -4.84 -28.61 18.40
CA GLY A 495 -5.19 -28.59 16.99
C GLY A 495 -6.11 -27.42 16.59
N TYR A 496 -6.43 -27.33 15.30
CA TYR A 496 -7.09 -26.16 14.70
C TYR A 496 -8.45 -25.83 15.35
N ALA A 497 -9.24 -26.84 15.71
CA ALA A 497 -10.58 -26.66 16.28
C ALA A 497 -10.58 -25.91 17.62
N SER A 498 -9.49 -25.97 18.39
CA SER A 498 -9.32 -25.24 19.66
C SER A 498 -8.42 -24.02 19.56
N SER A 499 -7.88 -23.71 18.37
CA SER A 499 -6.99 -22.55 18.16
C SER A 499 -7.79 -21.28 17.88
N ASN A 500 -7.40 -20.16 18.47
CA ASN A 500 -7.79 -18.84 17.96
C ASN A 500 -7.21 -18.62 16.55
N VAL A 501 -7.89 -17.84 15.71
CA VAL A 501 -7.51 -17.60 14.29
C VAL A 501 -7.04 -16.17 14.04
N THR A 502 -6.09 -16.03 13.13
CA THR A 502 -5.48 -14.73 12.77
C THR A 502 -6.35 -14.00 11.74
N ARG A 503 -6.96 -12.88 12.13
CA ARG A 503 -7.90 -12.10 11.28
C ARG A 503 -7.58 -10.61 11.18
N ASP A 504 -6.55 -10.17 11.86
CA ASP A 504 -6.16 -8.77 12.02
C ASP A 504 -4.63 -8.69 11.82
N ALA A 505 -4.13 -7.59 11.26
CA ALA A 505 -2.70 -7.42 10.95
C ALA A 505 -2.03 -6.41 11.87
N THR A 506 -0.73 -6.58 12.12
CA THR A 506 0.13 -5.60 12.81
C THR A 506 1.39 -5.31 11.99
N LEU A 507 2.03 -4.17 12.27
CA LEU A 507 3.37 -3.85 11.76
C LEU A 507 4.33 -5.01 12.05
N GLN A 508 5.09 -5.45 11.04
CA GLN A 508 6.21 -6.39 11.17
C GLN A 508 7.45 -5.75 10.53
N ILE A 509 8.48 -5.46 11.32
CA ILE A 509 9.70 -4.86 10.78
C ILE A 509 10.46 -5.91 9.96
N ALA A 510 10.39 -5.80 8.64
CA ALA A 510 11.18 -6.57 7.69
C ALA A 510 12.38 -5.73 7.25
N ILE A 511 13.56 -6.36 7.25
CA ILE A 511 14.76 -5.83 6.61
C ILE A 511 15.22 -6.94 5.66
N THR A 512 15.21 -6.63 4.37
CA THR A 512 15.36 -7.61 3.28
C THR A 512 16.55 -7.22 2.40
N LYS A 513 17.38 -8.19 2.03
CA LYS A 513 18.51 -8.04 1.12
C LYS A 513 18.19 -8.69 -0.22
N ILE A 514 18.31 -7.92 -1.30
CA ILE A 514 18.17 -8.40 -2.68
C ILE A 514 19.54 -8.28 -3.36
N PRO A 515 20.21 -9.39 -3.70
CA PRO A 515 21.53 -9.35 -4.32
C PRO A 515 21.48 -8.75 -5.73
N LEU A 516 22.35 -7.78 -6.01
CA LEU A 516 22.38 -7.04 -7.29
C LEU A 516 23.30 -7.66 -8.33
N ARG A 517 24.35 -8.35 -7.88
CA ARG A 517 25.29 -9.08 -8.74
C ARG A 517 24.62 -10.32 -9.33
N ASP A 518 24.90 -10.62 -10.59
CA ASP A 518 24.48 -11.90 -11.16
C ASP A 518 25.43 -13.03 -10.72
N TYR A 519 24.90 -13.96 -9.93
CA TYR A 519 25.58 -15.21 -9.54
C TYR A 519 25.25 -16.39 -10.48
N GLY A 520 24.52 -16.12 -11.57
CA GLY A 520 23.98 -17.13 -12.47
C GLY A 520 22.71 -17.81 -11.95
N LEU A 521 22.22 -18.76 -12.75
CA LEU A 521 20.98 -19.50 -12.54
C LEU A 521 21.28 -21.00 -12.38
N VAL A 522 20.54 -21.70 -11.52
CA VAL A 522 20.53 -23.17 -11.49
C VAL A 522 19.75 -23.73 -12.67
N SER A 523 20.13 -24.91 -13.17
CA SER A 523 19.34 -25.67 -14.14
C SER A 523 18.25 -26.52 -13.46
N ALA A 524 18.53 -27.08 -12.28
CA ALA A 524 17.63 -27.93 -11.50
C ALA A 524 17.55 -27.50 -10.02
N ILE A 525 16.42 -27.79 -9.35
CA ILE A 525 16.13 -27.36 -7.97
C ILE A 525 17.21 -27.79 -6.95
N ALA A 526 17.82 -28.96 -7.14
CA ALA A 526 18.79 -29.54 -6.22
C ALA A 526 20.21 -28.92 -6.28
N GLU A 527 20.49 -28.01 -7.23
CA GLU A 527 21.75 -27.24 -7.24
C GLU A 527 21.80 -26.15 -6.15
N ASN A 528 20.63 -25.71 -5.68
CA ASN A 528 20.49 -24.80 -4.53
C ASN A 528 20.27 -25.62 -3.26
N THR A 529 20.86 -25.21 -2.13
CA THR A 529 20.82 -25.99 -0.88
C THR A 529 20.08 -25.22 0.21
N LEU A 530 18.89 -25.71 0.56
CA LEU A 530 18.08 -25.17 1.64
C LEU A 530 18.41 -25.91 2.96
N PRO A 531 18.80 -25.21 4.06
CA PRO A 531 18.98 -25.82 5.38
C PRO A 531 17.70 -26.48 5.91
N LYS A 532 16.54 -25.92 5.53
CA LYS A 532 15.23 -26.56 5.63
C LYS A 532 14.34 -26.06 4.49
N SER A 533 13.69 -26.99 3.79
CA SER A 533 12.63 -26.74 2.82
C SER A 533 11.27 -27.20 3.35
N LEU A 534 10.15 -26.70 2.83
CA LEU A 534 8.80 -27.18 3.19
C LEU A 534 8.68 -28.71 3.08
N TRP A 535 9.20 -29.30 2.01
CA TRP A 535 9.23 -30.75 1.81
C TRP A 535 9.92 -31.48 2.97
N SER A 536 11.14 -31.04 3.33
CA SER A 536 11.90 -31.63 4.45
C SER A 536 11.34 -31.29 5.83
N ASP A 537 10.61 -30.20 5.97
CA ASP A 537 9.98 -29.76 7.23
C ASP A 537 8.81 -30.67 7.62
N THR A 538 8.01 -31.07 6.62
CA THR A 538 6.90 -32.01 6.80
C THR A 538 7.33 -33.47 6.94
N GLY A 539 8.59 -33.81 6.65
CA GLY A 539 9.07 -35.21 6.60
C GLY A 539 8.44 -36.04 5.48
N SER A 540 7.95 -35.38 4.42
CA SER A 540 7.24 -36.05 3.31
C SER A 540 8.15 -36.97 2.51
N SER A 541 7.63 -38.14 2.12
CA SER A 541 8.24 -39.05 1.14
C SER A 541 7.75 -38.82 -0.29
N GLY A 542 6.88 -37.82 -0.51
CA GLY A 542 6.37 -37.47 -1.84
C GLY A 542 7.40 -36.77 -2.73
N ALA A 543 7.01 -36.42 -3.95
CA ALA A 543 7.90 -35.78 -4.91
C ALA A 543 8.38 -34.38 -4.46
N VAL A 544 9.66 -34.10 -4.69
CA VAL A 544 10.25 -32.76 -4.56
C VAL A 544 9.92 -31.97 -5.83
N THR A 545 9.40 -30.75 -5.70
CA THR A 545 8.91 -29.91 -6.81
C THR A 545 9.34 -28.46 -6.64
N THR A 546 9.13 -27.61 -7.66
CA THR A 546 9.35 -26.16 -7.55
C THR A 546 8.37 -25.44 -6.61
N TYR A 547 7.36 -26.13 -6.06
CA TYR A 547 6.51 -25.63 -4.97
C TYR A 547 6.99 -26.11 -3.59
N SER A 548 7.35 -27.39 -3.47
CA SER A 548 7.71 -28.02 -2.19
C SER A 548 9.19 -27.83 -1.79
N TYR A 549 10.09 -27.54 -2.75
CA TYR A 549 11.48 -27.16 -2.50
C TYR A 549 11.64 -25.65 -2.27
N ALA A 550 10.85 -25.12 -1.34
CA ALA A 550 10.77 -23.70 -1.00
C ALA A 550 11.18 -23.44 0.46
N SER A 551 11.48 -22.18 0.79
CA SER A 551 11.73 -21.73 2.16
C SER A 551 10.60 -22.14 3.11
N THR A 552 10.91 -22.48 4.37
CA THR A 552 9.90 -22.65 5.43
C THR A 552 9.41 -21.31 6.00
N SER A 553 9.66 -20.23 5.28
CA SER A 553 9.42 -18.83 5.63
C SER A 553 9.28 -18.04 4.31
N THR A 554 9.60 -16.75 4.34
CA THR A 554 9.59 -15.86 3.17
C THR A 554 10.54 -16.31 2.05
N ASN A 555 10.13 -16.02 0.80
CA ASN A 555 10.84 -16.30 -0.46
C ASN A 555 11.26 -15.02 -1.23
N GLY A 556 10.57 -13.91 -0.97
CA GLY A 556 10.69 -12.65 -1.71
C GLY A 556 9.98 -11.50 -1.00
N VAL A 557 10.00 -10.31 -1.61
CA VAL A 557 9.33 -9.11 -1.12
C VAL A 557 8.64 -8.38 -2.28
N ALA A 558 7.43 -7.89 -2.04
CA ALA A 558 6.65 -7.09 -2.98
C ALA A 558 7.03 -5.60 -2.92
N TYR A 559 6.67 -4.83 -3.95
CA TYR A 559 7.00 -3.39 -4.02
C TYR A 559 6.29 -2.55 -2.94
N ASP A 560 5.15 -3.00 -2.41
CA ASP A 560 4.49 -2.37 -1.26
C ASP A 560 5.25 -2.62 0.06
N GLY A 561 6.28 -3.47 0.03
CA GLY A 561 7.12 -3.83 1.18
C GLY A 561 6.65 -5.06 1.94
N VAL A 562 5.57 -5.71 1.49
CA VAL A 562 5.03 -6.94 2.08
C VAL A 562 5.88 -8.15 1.65
N ASP A 563 6.18 -9.05 2.58
CA ASP A 563 6.87 -10.30 2.27
C ASP A 563 6.01 -11.27 1.44
N ILE A 564 6.66 -12.04 0.56
CA ILE A 564 6.05 -13.06 -0.29
C ILE A 564 6.49 -14.44 0.22
N TYR A 565 5.53 -15.31 0.54
CA TYR A 565 5.72 -16.69 0.97
C TYR A 565 5.57 -17.68 -0.20
N PRO A 566 5.96 -18.97 -0.03
CA PRO A 566 5.64 -20.03 -0.99
C PRO A 566 4.13 -20.16 -1.21
N ALA A 567 3.70 -20.64 -2.39
CA ALA A 567 2.27 -20.86 -2.64
C ALA A 567 1.66 -22.00 -1.77
N MET A 568 2.51 -22.94 -1.34
CA MET A 568 2.20 -23.97 -0.35
C MET A 568 2.38 -23.48 1.09
N ASN A 569 1.50 -23.94 1.99
CA ASN A 569 1.66 -23.81 3.43
C ASN A 569 2.56 -24.93 4.00
N ASN A 570 2.75 -24.92 5.32
CA ASN A 570 3.59 -25.89 6.04
C ASN A 570 2.99 -27.31 6.17
N THR A 571 1.87 -27.62 5.49
CA THR A 571 1.38 -29.00 5.32
C THR A 571 1.41 -29.45 3.85
N LEU A 572 2.14 -28.73 2.99
CA LEU A 572 2.19 -28.93 1.53
C LEU A 572 0.85 -28.77 0.80
N SER A 573 -0.18 -28.21 1.45
CA SER A 573 -1.39 -27.75 0.77
C SER A 573 -1.11 -26.39 0.14
N GLN A 574 -1.65 -26.12 -1.05
CA GLN A 574 -1.72 -24.75 -1.57
C GLN A 574 -2.60 -23.92 -0.62
N SER A 575 -2.17 -22.71 -0.23
CA SER A 575 -2.93 -21.86 0.70
C SER A 575 -4.32 -21.46 0.14
N GLN A 576 -4.43 -21.49 -1.19
CA GLN A 576 -5.67 -21.33 -1.98
C GLN A 576 -6.67 -22.48 -1.73
N ALA A 577 -6.22 -23.73 -1.88
CA ALA A 577 -7.04 -24.92 -1.59
C ALA A 577 -7.37 -25.11 -0.10
N ALA A 578 -6.60 -24.48 0.79
CA ALA A 578 -6.83 -24.50 2.23
C ALA A 578 -7.84 -23.43 2.72
N ALA A 579 -8.27 -22.52 1.84
CA ALA A 579 -9.07 -21.32 2.13
C ALA A 579 -8.48 -20.39 3.21
N GLU A 580 -7.14 -20.34 3.24
CA GLU A 580 -6.33 -19.64 4.24
C GLU A 580 -6.02 -18.18 3.87
N ILE A 581 -6.42 -17.71 2.70
CA ILE A 581 -6.10 -16.37 2.17
C ILE A 581 -7.35 -15.54 1.81
N CYS A 582 -7.18 -14.24 1.59
CA CYS A 582 -8.24 -13.34 1.15
C CYS A 582 -8.25 -13.12 -0.38
N SER A 583 -9.24 -12.37 -0.89
CA SER A 583 -9.42 -12.07 -2.31
C SER A 583 -8.29 -11.27 -2.99
N ILE A 584 -7.34 -10.70 -2.23
CA ILE A 584 -6.10 -10.10 -2.77
C ILE A 584 -4.86 -10.98 -2.62
N GLY A 585 -5.01 -12.26 -2.26
CA GLY A 585 -3.93 -13.25 -2.21
C GLY A 585 -3.06 -13.25 -0.95
N ILE A 586 -3.52 -12.57 0.11
CA ILE A 586 -2.76 -12.28 1.35
C ILE A 586 -3.32 -13.08 2.54
N HIS A 587 -2.49 -13.33 3.55
CA HIS A 587 -2.96 -13.60 4.92
C HIS A 587 -2.02 -13.08 6.02
N VAL A 588 -2.27 -13.50 7.25
CA VAL A 588 -1.44 -13.21 8.44
C VAL A 588 -1.09 -14.49 9.18
N GLY A 589 0.20 -14.71 9.41
CA GLY A 589 0.69 -15.82 10.24
C GLY A 589 0.50 -15.57 11.74
N GLN A 590 0.98 -16.49 12.58
CA GLN A 590 0.83 -16.41 14.05
C GLN A 590 1.42 -15.13 14.68
N GLY A 591 2.39 -14.49 14.03
CA GLY A 591 2.93 -13.19 14.43
C GLY A 591 2.06 -11.97 14.06
N MET A 592 0.89 -12.19 13.44
CA MET A 592 -0.01 -11.17 12.85
C MET A 592 0.65 -10.26 11.79
N GLY A 593 1.80 -10.67 11.28
CA GLY A 593 2.48 -10.01 10.16
C GLY A 593 1.91 -10.46 8.81
N LEU A 594 1.68 -9.49 7.94
CA LEU A 594 0.99 -9.63 6.66
C LEU A 594 1.94 -10.17 5.59
N HIS A 595 1.49 -11.12 4.77
CA HIS A 595 2.25 -11.66 3.65
C HIS A 595 1.39 -12.25 2.51
N TYR A 596 1.91 -12.18 1.29
CA TYR A 596 1.27 -12.74 0.09
C TYR A 596 1.63 -14.23 -0.13
N HIS A 597 0.65 -15.01 -0.58
CA HIS A 597 0.81 -16.40 -1.05
C HIS A 597 0.35 -16.62 -2.50
N ALA A 598 -0.52 -15.76 -3.02
CA ALA A 598 -1.19 -15.94 -4.31
C ALA A 598 -1.30 -14.61 -5.06
N ASP A 599 -1.51 -14.68 -6.38
CA ASP A 599 -1.80 -13.49 -7.17
C ASP A 599 -3.30 -13.15 -7.16
N GLY A 600 -3.68 -12.14 -6.37
CA GLY A 600 -5.05 -11.62 -6.36
C GLY A 600 -5.53 -11.12 -7.73
N PHE A 601 -4.65 -10.61 -8.59
CA PHE A 601 -5.05 -10.04 -9.89
C PHE A 601 -5.40 -11.10 -10.94
N SER A 602 -4.90 -12.33 -10.82
CA SER A 602 -5.34 -13.44 -11.65
C SER A 602 -6.64 -14.08 -11.15
N ALA A 603 -6.91 -14.04 -9.85
CA ALA A 603 -8.18 -14.51 -9.29
C ALA A 603 -9.34 -13.52 -9.44
N LEU A 604 -9.13 -12.22 -9.13
CA LEU A 604 -10.18 -11.19 -9.16
C LEU A 604 -9.61 -9.76 -9.34
N SER A 605 -9.79 -9.20 -10.54
CA SER A 605 -9.35 -7.84 -10.89
C SER A 605 -10.25 -6.74 -10.27
N ASN A 606 -10.10 -6.51 -8.97
CA ASN A 606 -10.96 -5.65 -8.14
C ASN A 606 -10.38 -4.27 -7.76
N GLY A 607 -9.16 -3.94 -8.19
CA GLY A 607 -8.49 -2.68 -7.84
C GLY A 607 -7.73 -2.68 -6.50
N LEU A 608 -7.82 -3.73 -5.69
CA LEU A 608 -7.09 -3.87 -4.41
C LEU A 608 -5.96 -4.91 -4.44
N SER A 609 -5.79 -5.59 -5.57
CA SER A 609 -4.67 -6.52 -5.80
C SER A 609 -3.31 -5.78 -5.75
N LEU A 610 -2.21 -6.54 -5.64
CA LEU A 610 -0.85 -5.98 -5.60
C LEU A 610 -0.54 -5.13 -6.84
N TYR A 611 -1.10 -5.51 -7.99
CA TYR A 611 -1.07 -4.78 -9.26
C TYR A 611 -2.42 -4.98 -9.98
N ASN A 612 -2.75 -4.12 -10.94
CA ASN A 612 -4.10 -4.06 -11.53
C ASN A 612 -4.03 -3.76 -13.05
N ALA A 613 -5.16 -3.93 -13.76
CA ALA A 613 -5.20 -3.83 -15.22
C ALA A 613 -4.74 -2.47 -15.78
N ASP A 614 -5.02 -1.37 -15.07
CA ASP A 614 -4.60 -0.04 -15.48
C ASP A 614 -3.06 0.10 -15.56
N ASP A 615 -2.32 -0.67 -14.76
CA ASP A 615 -0.86 -0.55 -14.66
C ASP A 615 -0.16 -0.94 -15.96
N TYR A 616 -0.87 -1.62 -16.88
CA TYR A 616 -0.39 -1.99 -18.23
C TYR A 616 -0.52 -0.85 -19.26
N THR A 617 -1.15 0.28 -18.91
CA THR A 617 -1.47 1.37 -19.83
C THR A 617 -0.21 2.13 -20.25
N GLY A 618 0.11 2.10 -21.55
CA GLY A 618 1.29 2.78 -22.11
C GLY A 618 2.61 2.11 -21.76
N LYS A 619 2.62 0.79 -21.53
CA LYS A 619 3.77 -0.01 -21.10
C LYS A 619 4.15 -1.06 -22.12
N THR A 620 5.42 -1.45 -22.14
CA THR A 620 5.95 -2.48 -23.06
C THR A 620 6.16 -3.85 -22.39
N HIS A 621 5.97 -3.91 -21.07
CA HIS A 621 6.13 -5.11 -20.24
C HIS A 621 5.09 -5.06 -19.09
N PRO A 622 4.74 -6.19 -18.45
CA PRO A 622 4.02 -6.17 -17.18
C PRO A 622 4.78 -5.42 -16.07
N PRO A 623 4.12 -4.98 -14.97
CA PRO A 623 4.75 -4.19 -13.91
C PRO A 623 5.78 -4.99 -13.11
N LEU A 624 6.84 -4.34 -12.63
CA LEU A 624 7.78 -4.89 -11.64
C LEU A 624 7.13 -4.84 -10.26
N ILE A 625 6.66 -5.98 -9.76
CA ILE A 625 5.84 -6.08 -8.54
C ILE A 625 6.64 -6.53 -7.30
N GLY A 626 7.87 -7.02 -7.46
CA GLY A 626 8.69 -7.50 -6.36
C GLY A 626 10.06 -8.03 -6.77
N PHE A 627 10.78 -8.62 -5.82
CA PHE A 627 11.99 -9.41 -6.03
C PHE A 627 11.94 -10.66 -5.16
N ALA A 628 12.40 -11.80 -5.68
CA ALA A 628 12.75 -12.96 -4.88
C ALA A 628 14.14 -12.77 -4.24
N TYR A 629 14.37 -13.42 -3.09
CA TYR A 629 15.62 -13.24 -2.32
C TYR A 629 16.88 -13.75 -3.05
N ASP A 630 16.74 -14.60 -4.07
CA ASP A 630 17.82 -15.02 -4.97
C ASP A 630 18.32 -13.91 -5.92
N GLY A 631 17.73 -12.72 -5.85
CA GLY A 631 18.08 -11.54 -6.62
C GLY A 631 17.38 -11.46 -7.97
N ILE A 632 16.32 -12.24 -8.19
CA ILE A 632 15.56 -12.25 -9.45
C ILE A 632 14.29 -11.40 -9.32
N ALA A 633 14.05 -10.54 -10.30
CA ALA A 633 12.89 -9.67 -10.39
C ALA A 633 11.60 -10.49 -10.57
N LEU A 634 10.51 -10.02 -9.95
CA LEU A 634 9.17 -10.57 -10.13
C LEU A 634 8.27 -9.52 -10.80
N PHE A 635 7.69 -9.89 -11.94
CA PHE A 635 6.76 -9.08 -12.70
C PHE A 635 5.30 -9.58 -12.59
N GLY A 636 4.35 -8.68 -12.86
CA GLY A 636 2.93 -9.03 -12.99
C GLY A 636 2.66 -9.97 -14.17
N LYS A 637 1.49 -10.61 -14.21
CA LYS A 637 1.16 -11.60 -15.25
C LYS A 637 1.08 -11.01 -16.65
N TYR A 638 1.26 -11.83 -17.68
CA TYR A 638 0.83 -11.45 -19.02
C TYR A 638 -0.69 -11.50 -19.14
N ILE A 639 -1.29 -10.54 -19.87
CA ILE A 639 -2.75 -10.46 -20.09
C ILE A 639 -3.07 -10.35 -21.58
N ALA A 640 -4.11 -11.06 -22.02
CA ALA A 640 -4.45 -11.17 -23.44
C ALA A 640 -4.81 -9.83 -24.11
N SER A 641 -5.29 -8.84 -23.34
CA SER A 641 -5.50 -7.45 -23.79
C SER A 641 -4.22 -6.71 -24.18
N ASN A 642 -3.05 -7.24 -23.77
CA ASN A 642 -1.74 -6.61 -23.93
C ASN A 642 -0.74 -7.59 -24.57
N ALA A 643 -1.22 -8.44 -25.49
CA ALA A 643 -0.44 -9.47 -26.19
C ALA A 643 0.73 -8.92 -27.06
N SER A 644 0.85 -7.60 -27.21
CA SER A 644 1.97 -6.92 -27.87
C SER A 644 3.11 -6.53 -26.92
N MET A 645 3.06 -6.90 -25.64
CA MET A 645 4.17 -6.72 -24.72
C MET A 645 5.35 -7.63 -25.07
N LEU A 646 6.57 -7.14 -24.80
CA LEU A 646 7.81 -7.91 -24.86
C LEU A 646 7.64 -9.18 -24.01
N GLY A 647 8.17 -10.32 -24.47
CA GLY A 647 8.08 -11.60 -23.76
C GLY A 647 6.75 -12.35 -23.78
N TYR A 648 5.63 -11.74 -24.22
CA TYR A 648 4.29 -12.36 -24.14
C TYR A 648 4.20 -13.77 -24.78
N GLY A 649 4.92 -14.00 -25.89
CA GLY A 649 4.96 -15.28 -26.59
C GLY A 649 6.02 -16.27 -26.09
N VAL A 650 6.80 -15.93 -25.06
CA VAL A 650 7.89 -16.76 -24.53
C VAL A 650 7.38 -17.54 -23.33
N ALA A 651 7.41 -18.87 -23.40
CA ALA A 651 6.91 -19.73 -22.32
C ALA A 651 7.71 -19.56 -21.02
N LEU A 652 7.00 -19.58 -19.88
CA LEU A 652 7.62 -19.65 -18.55
C LEU A 652 8.10 -21.08 -18.26
N ASP A 653 9.20 -21.19 -17.52
CA ASP A 653 9.80 -22.48 -17.14
C ASP A 653 9.19 -23.11 -15.88
N ASP A 654 9.76 -24.24 -15.44
CA ASP A 654 9.33 -24.96 -14.24
C ASP A 654 9.41 -24.15 -12.95
N PHE A 655 10.23 -23.09 -12.90
CA PHE A 655 10.33 -22.16 -11.77
C PHE A 655 9.36 -20.97 -11.89
N GLY A 656 8.83 -20.70 -13.10
CA GLY A 656 7.85 -19.66 -13.36
C GLY A 656 8.45 -18.37 -13.90
N GLY A 657 9.59 -18.45 -14.59
CA GLY A 657 10.22 -17.30 -15.24
C GLY A 657 10.75 -17.61 -16.64
N HIS A 658 11.24 -16.58 -17.32
CA HIS A 658 11.85 -16.66 -18.65
C HIS A 658 12.87 -15.53 -18.87
N ASP A 659 13.57 -15.56 -20.01
CA ASP A 659 14.48 -14.51 -20.47
C ASP A 659 14.19 -14.17 -21.95
N HIS A 660 14.18 -12.89 -22.28
CA HIS A 660 13.90 -12.35 -23.61
C HIS A 660 14.34 -10.87 -23.70
N ASP A 661 14.43 -10.36 -24.94
CA ASP A 661 14.59 -8.93 -25.28
C ASP A 661 15.74 -8.16 -24.56
N GLY A 662 16.72 -8.88 -24.00
CA GLY A 662 17.82 -8.31 -23.24
C GLY A 662 17.46 -7.85 -21.82
N ILE A 663 16.28 -8.21 -21.31
CA ILE A 663 15.86 -7.91 -19.92
C ILE A 663 16.66 -8.75 -18.92
N GLY A 664 17.06 -9.97 -19.30
CA GLY A 664 17.67 -10.94 -18.40
C GLY A 664 16.60 -11.73 -17.62
N TYR A 665 16.88 -12.99 -17.29
CA TYR A 665 15.90 -13.89 -16.68
C TYR A 665 15.15 -13.27 -15.49
N HIS A 666 13.82 -13.40 -15.48
CA HIS A 666 12.95 -12.89 -14.43
C HIS A 666 11.69 -13.76 -14.26
N TYR A 667 11.05 -13.67 -13.09
CA TYR A 667 9.79 -14.37 -12.80
C TYR A 667 8.58 -13.56 -13.25
N HIS A 668 7.49 -14.25 -13.57
CA HIS A 668 6.18 -13.65 -13.72
C HIS A 668 5.16 -14.29 -12.77
N ALA A 669 4.26 -13.46 -12.24
CA ALA A 669 2.99 -13.94 -11.73
C ALA A 669 2.23 -14.65 -12.88
N HIS A 670 1.58 -15.79 -12.60
CA HIS A 670 0.96 -16.62 -13.64
C HIS A 670 -0.12 -17.53 -13.06
N THR A 671 -0.81 -18.26 -13.93
CA THR A 671 -1.76 -19.30 -13.54
C THR A 671 -1.27 -20.69 -13.93
N SER A 672 -1.75 -21.71 -13.21
CA SER A 672 -1.56 -23.11 -13.56
C SER A 672 -2.78 -23.94 -13.13
N SER A 673 -2.99 -25.10 -13.73
CA SER A 673 -4.06 -26.01 -13.30
C SER A 673 -3.66 -26.72 -12.00
N ALA A 674 -4.56 -26.79 -11.03
CA ALA A 674 -4.37 -27.54 -9.79
C ALA A 674 -5.62 -28.35 -9.40
N THR A 675 -5.43 -29.22 -8.40
CA THR A 675 -6.48 -30.05 -7.81
C THR A 675 -6.58 -29.72 -6.32
N SER A 676 -7.80 -29.54 -5.82
CA SER A 676 -8.08 -29.16 -4.44
C SER A 676 -7.96 -30.33 -3.46
N ASN A 677 -8.12 -30.07 -2.16
CA ASN A 677 -8.04 -31.09 -1.12
C ASN A 677 -9.22 -32.09 -1.18
N LEU A 678 -10.35 -31.72 -1.80
CA LEU A 678 -11.46 -32.64 -2.13
C LEU A 678 -11.45 -33.10 -3.61
N GLY A 679 -10.33 -32.97 -4.32
CA GLY A 679 -10.18 -33.50 -5.68
C GLY A 679 -10.81 -32.68 -6.80
N LYS A 680 -11.25 -31.44 -6.55
CA LYS A 680 -11.85 -30.57 -7.57
C LYS A 680 -10.76 -29.88 -8.41
N PRO A 681 -10.90 -29.77 -9.75
CA PRO A 681 -10.01 -28.94 -10.55
C PRO A 681 -10.26 -27.45 -10.25
N TYR A 682 -9.18 -26.66 -10.17
CA TYR A 682 -9.25 -25.21 -10.00
C TYR A 682 -8.02 -24.51 -10.62
N THR A 683 -8.06 -23.19 -10.74
CA THR A 683 -6.93 -22.38 -11.25
C THR A 683 -6.06 -21.94 -10.08
N LEU A 684 -4.79 -22.35 -10.06
CA LEU A 684 -3.81 -21.89 -9.09
C LEU A 684 -3.19 -20.57 -9.56
N HIS A 685 -3.37 -19.50 -8.79
CA HIS A 685 -2.92 -18.14 -9.09
C HIS A 685 -1.63 -17.82 -8.33
N LEU A 686 -0.53 -17.59 -9.03
CA LEU A 686 0.82 -17.63 -8.47
C LEU A 686 1.53 -16.28 -8.58
N LEU A 687 2.20 -15.85 -7.50
CA LEU A 687 3.25 -14.83 -7.53
C LEU A 687 4.62 -15.50 -7.74
N LEU A 688 4.95 -16.49 -6.91
CA LEU A 688 6.13 -17.35 -7.03
C LEU A 688 5.70 -18.80 -6.79
N LYS A 689 6.32 -19.77 -7.48
CA LYS A 689 6.06 -21.21 -7.22
C LYS A 689 6.61 -21.61 -5.85
N GLY A 690 7.89 -21.33 -5.60
CA GLY A 690 8.51 -21.50 -4.28
C GLY A 690 10.02 -21.68 -4.30
N ALA A 691 10.53 -22.50 -5.23
CA ALA A 691 11.96 -22.74 -5.41
C ALA A 691 12.65 -21.57 -6.14
N TRP A 692 13.88 -21.24 -5.72
CA TRP A 692 14.70 -20.21 -6.35
C TRP A 692 15.50 -20.74 -7.54
N ARG A 693 15.51 -19.97 -8.64
CA ARG A 693 16.26 -20.17 -9.88
C ARG A 693 17.65 -19.52 -9.83
N GLY A 694 17.85 -18.45 -9.05
CA GLY A 694 19.18 -17.87 -8.86
C GLY A 694 20.08 -18.77 -8.01
N LYS A 695 21.41 -18.79 -8.27
CA LYS A 695 22.35 -19.62 -7.50
C LYS A 695 22.60 -19.09 -6.07
N ILE A 696 21.66 -19.35 -5.15
CA ILE A 696 21.74 -18.87 -3.75
C ILE A 696 22.97 -19.40 -3.01
N ASN A 697 23.46 -20.59 -3.39
CA ASN A 697 24.67 -21.21 -2.84
C ASN A 697 25.96 -20.40 -3.12
N ALA A 698 25.93 -19.47 -4.09
CA ALA A 698 27.06 -18.59 -4.42
C ALA A 698 26.95 -17.19 -3.82
N ILE A 699 25.86 -16.89 -3.09
CA ILE A 699 25.58 -15.56 -2.52
C ILE A 699 26.11 -15.54 -1.07
N PRO A 700 27.11 -14.69 -0.74
CA PRO A 700 27.68 -14.67 0.61
C PRO A 700 26.63 -14.38 1.68
N ASP A 701 26.73 -15.13 2.78
CA ASP A 701 25.84 -15.04 3.94
C ASP A 701 24.34 -15.07 3.63
N PHE A 702 23.91 -15.67 2.50
CA PHE A 702 22.50 -15.70 2.06
C PHE A 702 21.53 -15.96 3.22
N TRP A 703 21.79 -17.01 4.00
CA TRP A 703 20.98 -17.46 5.13
C TRP A 703 21.07 -16.63 6.43
N LYS A 704 22.03 -15.72 6.60
CA LYS A 704 22.16 -14.92 7.84
C LYS A 704 21.17 -13.75 7.87
N GLN A 705 20.52 -13.55 9.03
CA GLN A 705 19.61 -12.42 9.27
C GLN A 705 20.38 -11.13 9.59
N PHE A 706 19.76 -9.97 9.33
CA PHE A 706 20.35 -8.65 9.60
C PHE A 706 20.69 -8.39 11.08
N SER A 707 19.97 -9.01 12.01
CA SER A 707 20.21 -8.94 13.46
C SER A 707 21.52 -9.59 13.89
N GLU A 708 22.01 -10.56 13.13
CA GLU A 708 23.23 -11.33 13.43
C GLU A 708 24.45 -10.78 12.70
N ALA A 709 24.24 -10.04 11.61
CA ALA A 709 25.28 -9.63 10.69
C ALA A 709 25.68 -8.15 10.85
N LYS A 710 26.43 -7.85 11.93
CA LYS A 710 27.14 -6.57 12.13
C LYS A 710 28.04 -6.14 10.94
N THR A 711 28.35 -7.06 10.03
CA THR A 711 29.15 -6.85 8.83
C THR A 711 28.42 -6.13 7.68
N TYR A 712 27.11 -6.37 7.43
CA TYR A 712 26.42 -5.77 6.27
C TYR A 712 25.97 -4.33 6.46
N TYR A 713 26.16 -3.77 7.65
CA TYR A 713 26.07 -2.32 7.84
C TYR A 713 27.32 -1.58 7.33
N GLY A 714 28.42 -2.29 7.08
CA GLY A 714 29.74 -1.76 6.72
C GLY A 714 30.60 -1.51 7.96
N SER A 715 31.74 -2.20 8.05
CA SER A 715 32.75 -2.05 9.12
C SER A 715 33.61 -0.80 8.96
#